data_AF-A0A4Y2MJA4-F1
#
_entry.id   AF-A0A4Y2MJA4-F1
#
_cell.length_a   1.000
_cell.length_b   1.000
_cell.length_c   1.000
_cell.angle_alpha   90.00
_cell.angle_beta   90.00
_cell.angle_gamma   90.00
#
_symmetry.space_group_name_H-M   'P 1'
#
loop_
_entity.id
_entity.type
_entity.pdbx_description
1 polymer ?
#
loop_
_entity_poly.entity_id
_entity_poly.type
_entity_poly.pdbx_seq_one_letter_code
_entity_poly.pdbx_strand_id
1 'polypeptide(L)'
;MQITGNHQMARIVRHNDESVKEGYIRNGGKEVELFTSALKAFQCNNRIVMAQRKHLDDFLRGRIIGRLECGCTQLEVSEELGIAQSVISRFWQRFQDDGNVSRCYSTGRPRVTTPNEDRYLAVTAKRNRRSTASNLSRQLSSATGTTVSRQTVYRRLGHIGLYARRPVRCVTLTATHCRLRLAWSREHGLWTPQQWSCVMFSDESRFSLQPDSRRTFIWRAPGTRYHQENTIERHRNGGAGWLVWGGIILGSRTALHVQSVTMTGHIYRDVILEQHVRLFRGAMGAEFLFMDDNARPHRANIVDECLQSEDITRMDWPAYSPDLNKIEHVWDMLGRRIAARQPPPTCLPELRRALLDEWCNIPQDQIDNLILSMPRRYGNSIKCHRIVLASCSPYFEAMFSGGFKENKEKNIEIQGIEHVILKDIIEFFYEKTLVISENNAADFLSAACFLQIDDLIYECCEFFISILDINNSIDIASMALKLNLTRLYKKAINFIENSFYKIIKTVEFKNTDEETLKTVLESDGLNVTSEKEAYDAVITWIQHEQDRHALLPQLLERIRFHFLRDEDLQEVACSSLISKNVDCFRIIQQTLKIRSTSEKDAKRPRLSKEKIRPRESYPGAIIRLGGLRENICVARTRIRYPVGWHEGLKGLKVGQMTVPRRSLGVCCIDDIIYAIGGICDNDHLNSIEACSVKDGRWNAKSPMNHCRGNVAVAELRGSIIAIGGSDGVRSLDTCELYDPTEDVWRNIAPLNTPRHGAGAVAVDGFVYVFGGCNNREFLGSVEKYVPINNQWIILSPMKYPRGEVGVAKIGRNIYAIGGIGKSKHSEKMEIYNVDDDSWKVGPSVRNCKVGGGVVTGYIYPEDMEKLQSKILTGELIHDF
;
A
#
# COMPACT_ATOMS: atom_id res chain seq x y z
N MET A 1 35.68 -9.65 70.29
CA MET A 1 36.96 -10.02 69.64
C MET A 1 36.63 -10.99 68.52
N GLN A 2 36.20 -10.49 67.35
CA GLN A 2 36.96 -10.02 66.19
C GLN A 2 37.50 -11.15 65.27
N ILE A 3 36.90 -11.15 64.07
CA ILE A 3 37.31 -11.73 62.78
C ILE A 3 36.94 -13.20 62.52
N THR A 4 35.71 -13.32 62.00
CA THR A 4 35.22 -14.30 61.02
C THR A 4 35.48 -13.81 59.59
N GLY A 5 35.76 -14.70 58.63
CA GLY A 5 35.66 -14.43 57.19
C GLY A 5 35.81 -15.72 56.36
N ASN A 6 34.73 -16.25 55.75
CA ASN A 6 34.16 -15.90 54.44
C ASN A 6 34.97 -16.41 53.22
N HIS A 7 34.42 -17.42 52.53
CA HIS A 7 34.64 -17.64 51.10
C HIS A 7 33.34 -17.33 50.35
N GLN A 8 33.32 -16.21 49.63
CA GLN A 8 32.30 -15.86 48.64
C GLN A 8 32.83 -16.13 47.23
N MET A 9 31.96 -16.72 46.41
CA MET A 9 32.01 -16.63 44.95
C MET A 9 31.79 -15.18 44.51
N ALA A 10 32.61 -14.69 43.57
CA ALA A 10 32.36 -13.47 42.84
C ALA A 10 32.13 -13.77 41.35
N ARG A 11 30.92 -13.40 40.91
CA ARG A 11 30.51 -13.12 39.53
C ARG A 11 31.49 -12.17 38.85
N ILE A 12 31.82 -12.41 37.59
CA ILE A 12 32.40 -11.39 36.71
C ILE A 12 31.35 -11.00 35.68
N VAL A 13 30.84 -9.78 35.89
CA VAL A 13 30.12 -8.93 34.95
C VAL A 13 31.19 -8.29 34.04
N ARG A 14 30.99 -8.30 32.72
CA ARG A 14 31.80 -7.46 31.82
C ARG A 14 31.09 -6.11 31.66
N HIS A 15 31.65 -5.10 32.31
CA HIS A 15 31.51 -3.70 31.91
C HIS A 15 32.76 -3.32 31.13
N ASN A 16 32.55 -2.66 29.98
CA ASN A 16 33.59 -1.91 29.28
C ASN A 16 33.74 -0.57 30.01
N ASP A 17 34.97 -0.19 30.34
CA ASP A 17 35.39 1.22 30.35
C ASP A 17 36.90 1.30 30.08
N GLU A 18 37.26 2.43 29.49
CA GLU A 18 38.46 2.73 28.72
C GLU A 18 39.70 3.06 29.58
N SER A 19 40.84 3.25 28.87
CA SER A 19 41.99 4.10 29.24
C SER A 19 43.26 3.48 29.86
N VAL A 20 44.28 3.34 29.01
CA VAL A 20 45.60 4.03 29.04
C VAL A 20 46.52 3.94 30.29
N LYS A 21 47.78 3.53 30.01
CA LYS A 21 49.11 3.84 30.62
C LYS A 21 49.68 3.01 31.80
N GLU A 22 50.71 2.26 31.41
CA GLU A 22 52.08 2.14 31.96
C GLU A 22 52.39 2.58 33.41
N GLY A 23 53.11 1.72 34.14
CA GLY A 23 53.83 2.11 35.36
C GLY A 23 54.50 0.93 36.08
N TYR A 24 55.82 0.87 36.00
CA TYR A 24 56.74 -0.14 36.57
C TYR A 24 56.70 -0.27 38.10
N ILE A 25 57.06 -1.47 38.61
CA ILE A 25 57.89 -1.60 39.84
C ILE A 25 58.99 -2.64 39.62
N ARG A 26 60.24 -2.17 39.72
CA ARG A 26 61.48 -2.95 39.88
C ARG A 26 61.64 -3.37 41.34
N ASN A 27 62.34 -4.47 41.58
CA ASN A 27 63.33 -4.53 42.65
C ASN A 27 64.57 -5.29 42.17
N GLY A 28 65.74 -4.66 42.37
CA GLY A 28 67.07 -5.06 41.88
C GLY A 28 67.56 -6.40 42.44
N GLY A 29 68.43 -7.14 41.74
CA GLY A 29 69.81 -6.80 41.36
C GLY A 29 70.74 -7.43 42.41
N LYS A 30 71.56 -8.46 42.17
CA LYS A 30 72.67 -8.67 41.22
C LYS A 30 72.99 -10.20 41.18
N GLU A 31 73.13 -10.88 40.03
CA GLU A 31 74.37 -11.12 39.19
C GLU A 31 75.31 -12.20 39.77
N VAL A 32 75.90 -13.22 39.11
CA VAL A 32 76.02 -13.78 37.72
C VAL A 32 76.47 -15.26 37.83
N GLU A 33 76.17 -16.15 36.86
CA GLU A 33 77.12 -17.04 36.11
C GLU A 33 76.57 -18.39 35.58
N LEU A 34 76.74 -18.53 34.25
CA LEU A 34 77.17 -19.69 33.45
C LEU A 34 76.27 -20.93 33.23
N PHE A 35 75.77 -20.99 31.98
CA PHE A 35 75.76 -22.09 31.01
C PHE A 35 75.97 -23.57 31.45
N THR A 36 75.20 -24.43 30.76
CA THR A 36 75.36 -25.89 30.51
C THR A 36 74.99 -26.89 31.62
N SER A 37 73.90 -27.64 31.40
CA SER A 37 73.83 -29.13 31.48
C SER A 37 72.42 -29.64 31.79
N ALA A 38 71.57 -29.84 30.78
CA ALA A 38 70.43 -30.76 30.88
C ALA A 38 69.97 -31.30 29.51
N LEU A 39 70.88 -31.35 28.54
CA LEU A 39 70.67 -31.93 27.22
C LEU A 39 71.07 -33.42 27.28
N LYS A 40 70.25 -34.27 27.91
CA LYS A 40 70.48 -35.74 27.92
C LYS A 40 69.28 -36.64 28.28
N ALA A 41 68.03 -36.21 28.10
CA ALA A 41 66.87 -37.06 28.37
C ALA A 41 65.80 -37.08 27.27
N PHE A 42 66.19 -36.88 26.00
CA PHE A 42 65.27 -36.91 24.86
C PHE A 42 65.73 -37.85 23.74
N GLN A 43 66.07 -39.09 24.09
CA GLN A 43 66.15 -40.19 23.13
C GLN A 43 65.67 -41.48 23.80
N CYS A 44 64.40 -41.83 23.58
CA CYS A 44 63.89 -43.20 23.40
C CYS A 44 62.35 -43.21 23.59
N ASN A 45 61.60 -43.15 22.49
CA ASN A 45 60.39 -43.96 22.25
C ASN A 45 59.74 -43.57 20.91
N ASN A 46 60.35 -44.04 19.82
CA ASN A 46 59.67 -44.16 18.53
C ASN A 46 58.93 -45.50 18.49
N ARG A 47 57.62 -45.50 18.76
CA ARG A 47 56.68 -46.49 18.23
C ARG A 47 55.31 -45.84 18.06
N ILE A 48 55.02 -45.55 16.79
CA ILE A 48 53.80 -44.92 16.30
C ILE A 48 52.61 -45.84 16.60
N VAL A 49 51.71 -45.40 17.47
CA VAL A 49 50.32 -45.88 17.53
C VAL A 49 49.49 -44.92 16.68
N MET A 50 48.84 -45.47 15.65
CA MET A 50 47.93 -44.74 14.75
C MET A 50 46.84 -44.01 15.53
N ALA A 51 46.85 -42.68 15.48
CA ALA A 51 45.86 -41.82 16.11
C ALA A 51 45.08 -41.02 15.06
N GLN A 52 43.76 -41.26 15.02
CA GLN A 52 42.65 -40.36 14.67
C GLN A 52 42.82 -39.41 13.47
N ARG A 53 41.89 -39.53 12.49
CA ARG A 53 41.63 -38.53 11.44
C ARG A 53 41.29 -37.16 12.05
N LYS A 54 42.28 -36.34 12.38
CA LYS A 54 42.08 -34.94 12.75
C LYS A 54 41.77 -34.12 11.49
N HIS A 55 40.66 -33.39 11.53
CA HIS A 55 40.33 -32.44 10.48
C HIS A 55 41.29 -31.23 10.52
N LEU A 56 41.64 -30.70 9.35
CA LEU A 56 42.38 -29.45 9.24
C LEU A 56 41.50 -28.29 9.72
N ASP A 57 42.00 -27.53 10.69
CA ASP A 57 41.38 -26.29 11.18
C ASP A 57 41.49 -25.17 10.14
N ASP A 58 40.57 -24.20 10.18
CA ASP A 58 40.46 -23.17 9.14
C ASP A 58 41.68 -22.24 9.11
N PHE A 59 42.32 -22.01 10.26
CA PHE A 59 43.60 -21.29 10.32
C PHE A 59 44.73 -22.04 9.61
N LEU A 60 44.79 -23.36 9.80
CA LEU A 60 45.79 -24.21 9.15
C LEU A 60 45.58 -24.25 7.63
N ARG A 61 44.32 -24.27 7.18
CA ARG A 61 43.96 -24.19 5.75
C ARG A 61 44.34 -22.86 5.11
N GLY A 62 44.09 -21.74 5.79
CA GLY A 62 44.52 -20.42 5.33
C GLY A 62 46.05 -20.33 5.20
N ARG A 63 46.78 -20.92 6.14
CA ARG A 63 48.25 -20.96 6.10
C ARG A 63 48.80 -21.82 4.96
N ILE A 64 48.15 -22.94 4.62
CA ILE A 64 48.51 -23.77 3.45
C ILE A 64 48.37 -22.96 2.16
N ILE A 65 47.24 -22.27 1.97
CA ILE A 65 46.98 -21.47 0.77
C ILE A 65 47.97 -20.31 0.67
N GLY A 66 48.14 -19.53 1.75
CA GLY A 66 49.06 -18.39 1.72
C GLY A 66 50.51 -18.79 1.39
N ARG A 67 50.98 -19.96 1.85
CA ARG A 67 52.31 -20.47 1.49
C ARG A 67 52.41 -20.88 0.02
N LEU A 68 51.38 -21.53 -0.52
CA LEU A 68 51.35 -21.95 -1.93
C LEU A 68 51.24 -20.74 -2.87
N GLU A 69 50.47 -19.71 -2.49
CA GLU A 69 50.39 -18.44 -3.24
C GLU A 69 51.70 -17.66 -3.21
N CYS A 70 52.48 -17.75 -2.12
CA CYS A 70 53.82 -17.18 -2.03
C CYS A 70 54.89 -17.97 -2.82
N GLY A 71 54.51 -18.99 -3.59
CA GLY A 71 55.40 -19.73 -4.47
C GLY A 71 56.15 -20.91 -3.83
N CYS A 72 55.82 -21.29 -2.57
CA CYS A 72 56.38 -22.49 -1.95
C CYS A 72 55.84 -23.75 -2.65
N THR A 73 56.67 -24.79 -2.74
CA THR A 73 56.25 -26.07 -3.33
C THR A 73 55.37 -26.86 -2.35
N GLN A 74 54.49 -27.73 -2.87
CA GLN A 74 53.62 -28.57 -2.02
C GLN A 74 54.41 -29.49 -1.07
N LEU A 75 55.64 -29.85 -1.44
CA LEU A 75 56.55 -30.64 -0.60
C LEU A 75 57.04 -29.82 0.59
N GLU A 76 57.50 -28.57 0.36
CA GLU A 76 57.94 -27.66 1.42
C GLU A 76 56.82 -27.38 2.43
N VAL A 77 55.59 -27.16 1.94
CA VAL A 77 54.43 -26.92 2.80
C VAL A 77 54.03 -28.19 3.58
N SER A 78 54.22 -29.38 2.98
CA SER A 78 54.00 -30.69 3.63
C SER A 78 54.98 -30.92 4.78
N GLU A 79 56.26 -30.59 4.57
CA GLU A 79 57.31 -30.73 5.57
C GLU A 79 57.19 -29.69 6.69
N GLU A 80 56.89 -28.43 6.35
CA GLU A 80 56.72 -27.34 7.34
C GLU A 80 55.53 -27.60 8.28
N LEU A 81 54.39 -28.04 7.73
CA LEU A 81 53.14 -28.16 8.47
C LEU A 81 52.85 -29.58 8.97
N GLY A 82 53.65 -30.58 8.58
CA GLY A 82 53.47 -31.98 8.97
C GLY A 82 52.18 -32.61 8.44
N ILE A 83 51.67 -32.13 7.32
CA ILE A 83 50.43 -32.59 6.68
C ILE A 83 50.80 -33.33 5.41
N ALA A 84 50.23 -34.52 5.17
CA ALA A 84 50.52 -35.29 3.97
C ALA A 84 50.28 -34.47 2.69
N GLN A 85 51.27 -34.46 1.78
CA GLN A 85 51.24 -33.76 0.50
C GLN A 85 49.95 -34.04 -0.31
N SER A 86 49.39 -35.25 -0.23
CA SER A 86 48.14 -35.63 -0.90
C SER A 86 46.89 -34.91 -0.38
N VAL A 87 46.92 -34.41 0.86
CA VAL A 87 45.86 -33.57 1.44
C VAL A 87 46.04 -32.14 0.98
N ILE A 88 47.28 -31.63 0.96
CA ILE A 88 47.61 -30.29 0.46
C ILE A 88 47.27 -30.16 -1.02
N SER A 89 47.64 -31.15 -1.85
CA SER A 89 47.33 -31.19 -3.28
C SER A 89 45.82 -31.15 -3.55
N ARG A 90 45.02 -32.02 -2.90
CA ARG A 90 43.56 -32.02 -3.04
C ARG A 90 42.91 -30.73 -2.55
N PHE A 91 43.47 -30.14 -1.49
CA PHE A 91 42.96 -28.89 -0.94
C PHE A 91 43.28 -27.70 -1.85
N TRP A 92 44.50 -27.65 -2.39
CA TRP A 92 44.94 -26.62 -3.35
C TRP A 92 44.13 -26.66 -4.63
N GLN A 93 43.90 -27.86 -5.18
CA GLN A 93 43.10 -28.02 -6.39
C GLN A 93 41.65 -27.55 -6.16
N ARG A 94 41.06 -27.93 -5.03
CA ARG A 94 39.73 -27.44 -4.64
C ARG A 94 39.68 -25.93 -4.44
N PHE A 95 40.73 -25.32 -3.90
CA PHE A 95 40.80 -23.87 -3.75
C PHE A 95 40.91 -23.15 -5.11
N GLN A 96 41.65 -23.72 -6.07
CA GLN A 96 41.69 -23.20 -7.44
C GLN A 96 40.32 -23.30 -8.14
N ASP A 97 39.54 -24.33 -7.83
CA ASP A 97 38.19 -24.53 -8.41
C ASP A 97 37.12 -23.62 -7.76
N ASP A 98 37.05 -23.58 -6.42
CA ASP A 98 35.95 -22.97 -5.65
C ASP A 98 36.27 -21.57 -5.07
N GLY A 99 37.55 -21.17 -5.02
CA GLY A 99 38.02 -19.92 -4.39
C GLY A 99 37.78 -19.83 -2.87
N ASN A 100 37.34 -20.90 -2.22
CA ASN A 100 36.91 -20.89 -0.81
C ASN A 100 37.78 -21.81 0.08
N VAL A 101 38.25 -21.26 1.19
CA VAL A 101 39.07 -21.94 2.22
C VAL A 101 38.21 -22.72 3.23
N SER A 102 36.93 -22.35 3.33
CA SER A 102 35.99 -22.84 4.34
C SER A 102 35.46 -24.24 4.02
N ARG A 103 35.08 -24.98 5.06
CA ARG A 103 34.51 -26.32 4.90
C ARG A 103 33.10 -26.26 4.31
N CYS A 104 32.83 -26.99 3.22
CA CYS A 104 31.46 -27.27 2.82
C CYS A 104 30.77 -28.20 3.83
N TYR A 105 29.54 -27.86 4.21
CA TYR A 105 28.72 -28.68 5.10
C TYR A 105 28.59 -30.11 4.54
N SER A 106 28.96 -31.11 5.34
CA SER A 106 28.68 -32.50 4.98
C SER A 106 27.16 -32.72 4.99
N THR A 107 26.63 -33.44 3.99
CA THR A 107 25.24 -33.88 3.97
C THR A 107 24.98 -34.77 5.18
N GLY A 108 24.36 -34.20 6.22
CA GLY A 108 23.99 -34.92 7.42
C GLY A 108 22.92 -35.99 7.14
N ARG A 109 22.57 -36.77 8.18
CA ARG A 109 21.50 -37.76 8.08
C ARG A 109 20.21 -37.11 7.54
N PRO A 110 19.54 -37.72 6.54
CA PRO A 110 18.28 -37.20 6.00
C PRO A 110 17.25 -36.97 7.11
N ARG A 111 16.47 -35.90 6.96
CA ARG A 111 15.43 -35.55 7.93
C ARG A 111 14.31 -36.59 7.86
N VAL A 112 13.80 -36.99 9.03
CA VAL A 112 12.64 -37.88 9.15
C VAL A 112 11.34 -37.16 8.77
N THR A 113 11.26 -35.85 9.02
CA THR A 113 10.08 -35.03 8.69
C THR A 113 10.34 -34.17 7.47
N THR A 114 9.30 -34.00 6.66
CA THR A 114 9.26 -33.06 5.54
C THR A 114 8.84 -31.65 6.00
N PRO A 115 9.14 -30.60 5.23
CA PRO A 115 8.68 -29.24 5.54
C PRO A 115 7.15 -29.11 5.70
N ASN A 116 6.38 -29.91 4.94
CA ASN A 116 4.92 -29.92 5.03
C ASN A 116 4.43 -30.51 6.36
N GLU A 117 5.09 -31.54 6.86
CA GLU A 117 4.80 -32.15 8.16
C GLU A 117 5.18 -31.23 9.34
N ASP A 118 6.30 -30.52 9.21
CA ASP A 118 6.69 -29.50 10.20
C ASP A 118 5.65 -28.35 10.24
N ARG A 119 5.11 -27.96 9.07
CA ARG A 119 4.00 -26.99 8.96
C ARG A 119 2.71 -27.54 9.58
N TYR A 120 2.37 -28.80 9.33
CA TYR A 120 1.22 -29.46 9.94
C TYR A 120 1.31 -29.48 11.48
N LEU A 121 2.47 -29.84 12.03
CA LEU A 121 2.73 -29.80 13.47
C LEU A 121 2.51 -28.40 14.05
N ALA A 122 3.00 -27.36 13.37
CA ALA A 122 2.85 -25.98 13.81
C ALA A 122 1.39 -25.51 13.78
N VAL A 123 0.65 -25.78 12.70
CA VAL A 123 -0.77 -25.42 12.58
C VAL A 123 -1.60 -26.13 13.65
N THR A 124 -1.36 -27.43 13.85
CA THR A 124 -2.10 -28.24 14.82
C THR A 124 -1.82 -27.79 16.26
N ALA A 125 -0.56 -27.47 16.57
CA ALA A 125 -0.18 -26.91 17.87
C ALA A 125 -0.79 -25.51 18.12
N LYS A 126 -0.92 -24.66 17.09
CA LYS A 126 -1.55 -23.34 17.19
C LYS A 126 -3.06 -23.43 17.39
N ARG A 127 -3.74 -24.34 16.69
CA ARG A 127 -5.19 -24.58 16.84
C ARG A 127 -5.52 -25.15 18.22
N ASN A 128 -4.76 -26.13 18.69
CA ASN A 128 -4.96 -26.78 19.98
C ASN A 128 -3.77 -26.57 20.92
N ARG A 129 -3.66 -25.35 21.49
CA ARG A 129 -2.54 -24.91 22.34
C ARG A 129 -2.28 -25.76 23.59
N ARG A 130 -3.25 -26.60 24.01
CA ARG A 130 -3.13 -27.51 25.17
C ARG A 130 -2.64 -28.91 24.80
N SER A 131 -2.41 -29.20 23.52
CA SER A 131 -1.95 -30.53 23.08
C SER A 131 -0.53 -30.81 23.53
N THR A 132 -0.28 -32.03 24.03
CA THR A 132 1.06 -32.47 24.39
C THR A 132 1.88 -32.85 23.16
N ALA A 133 3.21 -32.81 23.25
CA ALA A 133 4.09 -33.26 22.17
C ALA A 133 3.84 -34.72 21.74
N SER A 134 3.40 -35.57 22.68
CA SER A 134 3.00 -36.95 22.39
C SER A 134 1.69 -37.04 21.60
N ASN A 135 0.71 -36.18 21.90
CA ASN A 135 -0.54 -36.12 21.14
C ASN A 135 -0.32 -35.57 19.72
N LEU A 136 0.53 -34.54 19.59
CA LEU A 136 0.90 -33.98 18.28
C LEU A 136 1.66 -34.99 17.41
N SER A 137 2.55 -35.79 18.02
CA SER A 137 3.21 -36.91 17.35
C SER A 137 2.19 -37.95 16.82
N ARG A 138 1.20 -38.32 17.64
CA ARG A 138 0.14 -39.25 17.25
C ARG A 138 -0.71 -38.71 16.11
N GLN A 139 -1.08 -37.43 16.18
CA GLN A 139 -1.88 -36.74 15.15
C GLN A 139 -1.14 -36.66 13.83
N LEU A 140 0.17 -36.34 13.85
CA LEU A 140 1.00 -36.37 12.65
C LEU A 140 1.04 -37.79 12.07
N SER A 141 1.30 -38.80 12.91
CA SER A 141 1.36 -40.20 12.46
C SER A 141 0.04 -40.66 11.84
N SER A 142 -1.12 -40.24 12.37
CA SER A 142 -2.41 -40.57 11.76
C SER A 142 -2.69 -39.84 10.45
N ALA A 143 -2.11 -38.65 10.26
CA ALA A 143 -2.39 -37.81 9.10
C ALA A 143 -1.44 -38.08 7.93
N THR A 144 -0.16 -38.34 8.20
CA THR A 144 0.87 -38.47 7.15
C THR A 144 1.57 -39.83 7.14
N GLY A 145 1.25 -40.72 8.09
CA GLY A 145 1.90 -42.02 8.24
C GLY A 145 3.30 -41.97 8.88
N THR A 146 3.86 -40.77 9.09
CA THR A 146 5.21 -40.59 9.62
C THR A 146 5.23 -40.64 11.15
N THR A 147 5.88 -41.66 11.72
CA THR A 147 6.05 -41.80 13.17
C THR A 147 7.24 -40.97 13.67
N VAL A 148 6.98 -39.99 14.53
CA VAL A 148 8.01 -39.13 15.12
C VAL A 148 8.00 -39.20 16.65
N SER A 149 9.17 -39.12 17.28
CA SER A 149 9.24 -39.09 18.75
C SER A 149 8.80 -37.75 19.33
N ARG A 150 8.43 -37.71 20.62
CA ARG A 150 8.11 -36.46 21.32
C ARG A 150 9.26 -35.44 21.22
N GLN A 151 10.52 -35.90 21.26
CA GLN A 151 11.68 -35.01 21.18
C GLN A 151 11.82 -34.40 19.79
N THR A 152 11.50 -35.14 18.73
CA THR A 152 11.45 -34.61 17.37
C THR A 152 10.41 -33.49 17.27
N VAL A 153 9.19 -33.71 17.79
CA VAL A 153 8.14 -32.67 17.83
C VAL A 153 8.60 -31.44 18.61
N TYR A 154 9.22 -31.60 19.78
CA TYR A 154 9.77 -30.47 20.54
C TYR A 154 10.82 -29.68 19.76
N ARG A 155 11.74 -30.37 19.07
CA ARG A 155 12.76 -29.71 18.26
C ARG A 155 12.13 -28.97 17.08
N ARG A 156 11.16 -29.57 16.39
CA ARG A 156 10.46 -28.94 15.25
C ARG A 156 9.67 -27.71 15.67
N LEU A 157 8.87 -27.82 16.72
CA LEU A 157 8.17 -26.67 17.28
C LEU A 157 9.13 -25.59 17.78
N GLY A 158 10.24 -25.99 18.41
CA GLY A 158 11.30 -25.07 18.85
C GLY A 158 11.99 -24.33 17.70
N HIS A 159 12.29 -25.00 16.58
CA HIS A 159 12.81 -24.36 15.36
C HIS A 159 11.83 -23.32 14.78
N ILE A 160 10.52 -23.51 14.98
CA ILE A 160 9.45 -22.59 14.55
C ILE A 160 9.16 -21.52 15.64
N GLY A 161 9.86 -21.56 16.77
CA GLY A 161 9.71 -20.61 17.88
C GLY A 161 8.55 -20.91 18.84
N LEU A 162 7.95 -22.11 18.78
CA LEU A 162 6.87 -22.53 19.68
C LEU A 162 7.43 -23.32 20.88
N TYR A 163 7.25 -22.76 22.08
CA TYR A 163 7.76 -23.33 23.34
C TYR A 163 6.62 -23.69 24.30
N ALA A 164 6.76 -24.81 25.01
CA ALA A 164 5.81 -25.18 26.05
C ALA A 164 5.96 -24.26 27.28
N ARG A 165 4.87 -23.59 27.66
CA ARG A 165 4.78 -22.69 28.83
C ARG A 165 3.55 -23.05 29.69
N ARG A 166 3.55 -22.61 30.95
CA ARG A 166 2.37 -22.76 31.83
C ARG A 166 1.33 -21.70 31.45
N PRO A 167 0.03 -22.06 31.38
CA PRO A 167 -1.02 -21.08 31.17
C PRO A 167 -1.11 -20.13 32.36
N VAL A 168 -1.35 -18.85 32.08
CA VAL A 168 -1.64 -17.84 33.09
C VAL A 168 -3.02 -18.11 33.68
N ARG A 169 -3.17 -17.98 35.00
CA ARG A 169 -4.47 -18.02 35.68
C ARG A 169 -5.04 -16.60 35.67
N CYS A 170 -6.22 -16.42 35.07
CA CYS A 170 -6.94 -15.15 35.04
C CYS A 170 -8.45 -15.38 35.21
N VAL A 171 -9.15 -14.33 35.63
CA VAL A 171 -10.62 -14.32 35.67
C VAL A 171 -11.15 -14.33 34.23
N THR A 172 -12.17 -15.15 33.96
CA THR A 172 -12.78 -15.20 32.62
C THR A 172 -13.72 -14.01 32.45
N LEU A 173 -13.46 -13.18 31.44
CA LEU A 173 -14.26 -11.98 31.15
C LEU A 173 -15.39 -12.30 30.16
N THR A 174 -16.56 -11.70 30.38
CA THR A 174 -17.66 -11.71 29.40
C THR A 174 -17.45 -10.59 28.37
N ALA A 175 -18.14 -10.65 27.24
CA ALA A 175 -18.10 -9.58 26.22
C ALA A 175 -18.47 -8.21 26.81
N THR A 176 -19.44 -8.16 27.72
CA THR A 176 -19.85 -6.95 28.43
C THR A 176 -18.73 -6.39 29.30
N HIS A 177 -18.03 -7.26 30.07
CA HIS A 177 -16.89 -6.82 30.88
C HIS A 177 -15.77 -6.26 29.99
N CYS A 178 -15.46 -6.90 28.87
CA CYS A 178 -14.46 -6.41 27.92
C CYS A 178 -14.80 -5.01 27.38
N ARG A 179 -16.06 -4.77 26.99
CA ARG A 179 -16.52 -3.48 26.46
C ARG A 179 -16.43 -2.37 27.51
N LEU A 180 -16.90 -2.61 28.73
CA LEU A 180 -16.85 -1.62 29.81
C LEU A 180 -15.42 -1.30 30.22
N ARG A 181 -14.57 -2.33 30.35
CA ARG A 181 -13.13 -2.16 30.63
C ARG A 181 -12.44 -1.33 29.54
N LEU A 182 -12.76 -1.59 28.26
CA LEU A 182 -12.18 -0.85 27.14
C LEU A 182 -12.65 0.62 27.10
N ALA A 183 -13.95 0.87 27.30
CA ALA A 183 -14.49 2.22 27.35
C ALA A 183 -13.83 3.05 28.46
N TRP A 184 -13.79 2.48 29.67
CA TRP A 184 -13.12 3.08 30.82
C TRP A 184 -11.64 3.36 30.56
N SER A 185 -10.93 2.39 29.96
CA SER A 185 -9.50 2.54 29.64
C SER A 185 -9.23 3.63 28.60
N ARG A 186 -10.15 3.87 27.65
CA ARG A 186 -10.03 4.92 26.63
C ARG A 186 -10.24 6.30 27.25
N GLU A 187 -11.27 6.44 28.06
CA GLU A 187 -11.58 7.69 28.77
C GLU A 187 -10.42 8.14 29.66
N HIS A 188 -9.84 7.20 30.42
CA HIS A 188 -8.77 7.48 31.37
C HIS A 188 -7.37 7.33 30.77
N GLY A 189 -7.27 6.96 29.49
CA GLY A 189 -5.99 6.74 28.79
C GLY A 189 -5.21 8.03 28.52
N LEU A 190 -5.90 9.16 28.45
CA LEU A 190 -5.33 10.50 28.22
C LEU A 190 -5.08 11.28 29.52
N TRP A 191 -5.37 10.68 30.68
CA TRP A 191 -5.24 11.38 31.95
C TRP A 191 -3.79 11.70 32.29
N THR A 192 -3.56 12.94 32.70
CA THR A 192 -2.24 13.44 33.10
C THR A 192 -1.84 12.91 34.48
N PRO A 193 -0.53 12.89 34.81
CA PRO A 193 -0.07 12.58 36.16
C PRO A 193 -0.76 13.39 37.27
N GLN A 194 -1.12 14.65 36.99
CA GLN A 194 -1.84 15.53 37.91
C GLN A 194 -3.27 15.01 38.17
N GLN A 195 -3.98 14.56 37.14
CA GLN A 195 -5.32 13.97 37.31
C GLN A 195 -5.25 12.65 38.10
N TRP A 196 -4.21 11.84 37.86
CA TRP A 196 -3.96 10.63 38.66
C TRP A 196 -3.55 10.92 40.10
N SER A 197 -3.01 12.10 40.39
CA SER A 197 -2.59 12.48 41.75
C SER A 197 -3.75 12.64 42.72
N CYS A 198 -4.96 12.88 42.20
CA CYS A 198 -6.17 13.04 42.99
C CYS A 198 -6.94 11.72 43.22
N VAL A 199 -6.48 10.59 42.67
CA VAL A 199 -7.16 9.29 42.75
C VAL A 199 -6.56 8.44 43.86
N MET A 200 -7.39 8.00 44.82
CA MET A 200 -7.00 6.99 45.80
C MET A 200 -7.45 5.59 45.38
N PHE A 201 -6.49 4.68 45.22
CA PHE A 201 -6.77 3.26 44.97
C PHE A 201 -6.89 2.52 46.29
N SER A 202 -8.01 1.83 46.52
CA SER A 202 -8.23 1.04 47.73
C SER A 202 -8.72 -0.37 47.41
N ASP A 203 -8.51 -1.30 48.33
CA ASP A 203 -9.01 -2.69 48.25
C ASP A 203 -8.82 -3.44 49.59
N GLU A 204 -9.46 -4.60 49.72
CA GLU A 204 -9.20 -5.57 50.78
C GLU A 204 -8.39 -6.78 50.30
N SER A 205 -7.45 -7.26 51.13
CA SER A 205 -6.70 -8.49 50.84
C SER A 205 -6.60 -9.41 52.06
N ARG A 206 -6.53 -10.72 51.82
CA ARG A 206 -6.41 -11.72 52.89
C ARG A 206 -5.00 -12.31 52.94
N PHE A 207 -4.32 -12.13 54.06
CA PHE A 207 -3.01 -12.73 54.33
C PHE A 207 -3.14 -13.90 55.32
N SER A 208 -2.66 -15.08 54.92
CA SER A 208 -2.75 -16.31 55.72
C SER A 208 -1.36 -16.79 56.16
N LEU A 209 -1.29 -17.48 57.31
CA LEU A 209 -0.02 -18.03 57.84
C LEU A 209 0.63 -19.07 56.91
N GLN A 210 -0.17 -19.79 56.14
CA GLN A 210 0.30 -20.78 55.15
C GLN A 210 -0.10 -20.35 53.73
N PRO A 211 0.79 -19.71 52.95
CA PRO A 211 0.52 -19.41 51.55
C PRO A 211 0.56 -20.68 50.69
N ASP A 212 -0.47 -20.89 49.87
CA ASP A 212 -0.67 -22.07 48.99
C ASP A 212 0.43 -22.23 47.90
N SER A 213 1.33 -21.24 47.76
CA SER A 213 2.25 -21.11 46.63
C SER A 213 3.68 -21.61 46.86
N ARG A 214 4.10 -21.91 48.11
CA ARG A 214 5.48 -22.35 48.36
C ARG A 214 5.68 -23.80 47.96
N ARG A 215 6.41 -24.04 46.87
CA ARG A 215 7.09 -25.31 46.62
C ARG A 215 8.44 -25.29 47.32
N THR A 216 8.48 -25.74 48.55
CA THR A 216 9.76 -26.00 49.22
C THR A 216 10.39 -27.23 48.55
N PHE A 217 11.57 -27.06 47.94
CA PHE A 217 12.34 -28.18 47.45
C PHE A 217 13.12 -28.77 48.62
N ILE A 218 12.92 -30.07 48.87
CA ILE A 218 13.67 -30.83 49.87
C ILE A 218 14.63 -31.76 49.15
N TRP A 219 15.83 -31.93 49.72
CA TRP A 219 16.74 -33.00 49.30
C TRP A 219 16.29 -34.29 49.96
N ARG A 220 16.08 -35.35 49.17
CA ARG A 220 15.68 -36.66 49.69
C ARG A 220 16.29 -37.79 48.87
N ALA A 221 16.49 -38.94 49.49
CA ALA A 221 16.88 -40.16 48.80
C ALA A 221 15.74 -40.69 47.88
N PRO A 222 16.06 -41.45 46.83
CA PRO A 222 15.05 -42.18 46.05
C PRO A 222 14.23 -43.11 46.96
N GLY A 223 12.90 -43.14 46.79
CA GLY A 223 12.00 -44.00 47.57
C GLY A 223 11.42 -43.37 48.86
N THR A 224 12.07 -42.37 49.46
CA THR A 224 11.64 -41.80 50.76
C THR A 224 10.53 -40.73 50.65
N ARG A 225 9.75 -40.75 49.56
CA ARG A 225 8.80 -39.68 49.21
C ARG A 225 7.73 -39.42 50.27
N TYR A 226 7.28 -40.46 50.95
CA TYR A 226 6.16 -40.42 51.89
C TYR A 226 6.61 -40.48 53.37
N HIS A 227 7.91 -40.39 53.65
CA HIS A 227 8.40 -40.27 55.02
C HIS A 227 7.90 -38.97 55.65
N GLN A 228 7.56 -39.00 56.94
CA GLN A 228 7.00 -37.85 57.66
C GLN A 228 7.91 -36.61 57.57
N GLU A 229 9.23 -36.82 57.66
CA GLU A 229 10.26 -35.78 57.49
C GLU A 229 10.32 -35.15 56.09
N ASN A 230 9.75 -35.82 55.06
CA ASN A 230 9.69 -35.38 53.67
C ASN A 230 8.28 -34.92 53.24
N THR A 231 7.33 -34.89 54.18
CA THR A 231 5.93 -34.49 53.96
C THR A 231 5.61 -33.23 54.77
N ILE A 232 4.90 -32.28 54.14
CA ILE A 232 4.40 -31.07 54.80
C ILE A 232 2.89 -31.24 54.95
N GLU A 233 2.39 -31.14 56.19
CA GLU A 233 0.96 -31.22 56.48
C GLU A 233 0.20 -30.08 55.81
N ARG A 234 -0.94 -30.39 55.18
CA ARG A 234 -1.81 -29.41 54.51
C ARG A 234 -3.15 -29.37 55.22
N HIS A 235 -3.53 -28.23 55.77
CA HIS A 235 -4.89 -28.03 56.24
C HIS A 235 -5.86 -27.88 55.06
N ARG A 236 -6.97 -28.62 55.09
CA ARG A 236 -7.95 -28.76 53.99
C ARG A 236 -8.75 -27.48 53.73
N ASN A 237 -8.85 -26.59 54.73
CA ASN A 237 -9.52 -25.30 54.67
C ASN A 237 -8.46 -24.23 54.98
N GLY A 238 -8.24 -23.29 54.05
CA GLY A 238 -7.16 -22.29 54.11
C GLY A 238 -6.95 -21.69 55.50
N GLY A 239 -5.68 -21.61 55.91
CA GLY A 239 -5.29 -21.34 57.30
C GLY A 239 -5.81 -20.03 57.89
N ALA A 240 -5.67 -19.90 59.21
CA ALA A 240 -5.97 -18.67 59.92
C ALA A 240 -5.19 -17.48 59.32
N GLY A 241 -5.86 -16.35 59.15
CA GLY A 241 -5.34 -15.19 58.46
C GLY A 241 -6.12 -13.92 58.76
N TRP A 242 -5.51 -12.78 58.45
CA TRP A 242 -6.10 -11.45 58.64
C TRP A 242 -6.65 -10.92 57.32
N LEU A 243 -7.80 -10.23 57.39
CA LEU A 243 -8.26 -9.35 56.32
C LEU A 243 -7.65 -7.98 56.57
N VAL A 244 -7.02 -7.41 55.55
CA VAL A 244 -6.45 -6.06 55.62
C VAL A 244 -7.11 -5.15 54.60
N TRP A 245 -7.20 -3.87 54.92
CA TRP A 245 -7.59 -2.81 53.99
C TRP A 245 -6.51 -1.73 53.97
N GLY A 246 -6.27 -1.18 52.80
CA GLY A 246 -5.40 -0.01 52.64
C GLY A 246 -5.84 0.85 51.47
N GLY A 247 -5.37 2.09 51.47
CA GLY A 247 -5.49 3.05 50.38
C GLY A 247 -4.12 3.59 50.00
N ILE A 248 -3.89 3.75 48.70
CA ILE A 248 -2.69 4.37 48.14
C ILE A 248 -3.06 5.55 47.23
N ILE A 249 -2.27 6.62 47.30
CA ILE A 249 -2.41 7.81 46.46
C ILE A 249 -1.02 8.33 46.09
N LEU A 250 -0.91 9.20 45.09
CA LEU A 250 0.39 9.76 44.72
C LEU A 250 0.96 10.59 45.88
N GLY A 251 2.17 10.27 46.30
CA GLY A 251 2.89 10.95 47.39
C GLY A 251 2.45 10.56 48.81
N SER A 252 1.44 9.70 48.99
CA SER A 252 0.99 9.25 50.32
C SER A 252 0.29 7.89 50.31
N ARG A 253 -0.08 7.38 51.50
CA ARG A 253 -0.88 6.17 51.69
C ARG A 253 -1.58 6.19 53.05
N THR A 254 -2.62 5.40 53.20
CA THR A 254 -3.34 5.26 54.47
C THR A 254 -2.55 4.42 55.47
N ALA A 255 -2.93 4.51 56.74
CA ALA A 255 -2.62 3.44 57.69
C ALA A 255 -3.27 2.12 57.22
N LEU A 256 -2.59 1.00 57.45
CA LEU A 256 -3.13 -0.32 57.14
C LEU A 256 -4.14 -0.74 58.22
N HIS A 257 -5.39 -0.95 57.83
CA HIS A 257 -6.41 -1.48 58.73
C HIS A 257 -6.37 -3.01 58.70
N VAL A 258 -6.45 -3.65 59.88
CA VAL A 258 -6.35 -5.10 60.02
C VAL A 258 -7.51 -5.61 60.88
N GLN A 259 -8.32 -6.52 60.33
CA GLN A 259 -9.48 -7.07 61.02
C GLN A 259 -9.62 -8.59 60.85
N SER A 260 -10.23 -9.24 61.84
CA SER A 260 -10.44 -10.70 61.89
C SER A 260 -11.72 -11.15 61.19
N VAL A 261 -12.65 -10.24 60.92
CA VAL A 261 -13.99 -10.52 60.39
C VAL A 261 -14.09 -10.13 58.91
N THR A 262 -14.99 -10.77 58.18
CA THR A 262 -15.32 -10.41 56.79
C THR A 262 -15.87 -8.99 56.70
N MET A 263 -15.49 -8.27 55.64
CA MET A 263 -15.96 -6.90 55.40
C MET A 263 -17.48 -6.86 55.17
N THR A 264 -18.18 -5.99 55.90
CA THR A 264 -19.62 -5.72 55.73
C THR A 264 -19.82 -4.23 55.45
N GLY A 265 -20.95 -3.83 54.86
CA GLY A 265 -21.20 -2.43 54.52
C GLY A 265 -21.13 -1.48 55.72
N HIS A 266 -21.57 -1.92 56.91
CA HIS A 266 -21.49 -1.13 58.14
C HIS A 266 -20.03 -0.93 58.59
N ILE A 267 -19.23 -2.00 58.58
CA ILE A 267 -17.81 -1.92 58.91
C ILE A 267 -17.07 -1.04 57.89
N TYR A 268 -17.43 -1.15 56.61
CA TYR A 268 -16.84 -0.33 55.55
C TYR A 268 -17.15 1.16 55.74
N ARG A 269 -18.39 1.52 56.06
CA ARG A 269 -18.75 2.91 56.39
C ARG A 269 -18.01 3.42 57.63
N ASP A 270 -18.19 2.75 58.77
CA ASP A 270 -17.76 3.26 60.09
C ASP A 270 -16.25 3.24 60.29
N VAL A 271 -15.57 2.27 59.68
CA VAL A 271 -14.14 2.03 59.90
C VAL A 271 -13.31 2.45 58.70
N ILE A 272 -13.76 2.20 57.48
CA ILE A 272 -12.98 2.56 56.30
C ILE A 272 -13.27 3.99 55.86
N LEU A 273 -14.51 4.32 55.53
CA LEU A 273 -14.85 5.64 54.99
C LEU A 273 -14.65 6.75 56.03
N GLU A 274 -15.25 6.61 57.21
CA GLU A 274 -15.24 7.68 58.22
C GLU A 274 -13.86 7.90 58.85
N GLN A 275 -13.10 6.83 59.13
CA GLN A 275 -11.82 6.96 59.85
C GLN A 275 -10.61 7.12 58.93
N HIS A 276 -10.64 6.55 57.71
CA HIS A 276 -9.49 6.57 56.81
C HIS A 276 -9.72 7.47 55.59
N VAL A 277 -10.80 7.31 54.84
CA VAL A 277 -11.00 8.02 53.57
C VAL A 277 -11.35 9.50 53.78
N ARG A 278 -12.19 9.81 54.77
CA ARG A 278 -12.63 11.17 55.11
C ARG A 278 -11.47 12.13 55.38
N LEU A 279 -10.43 11.65 56.07
CA LEU A 279 -9.24 12.45 56.38
C LEU A 279 -8.49 12.89 55.11
N PHE A 280 -8.41 12.00 54.11
CA PHE A 280 -7.76 12.30 52.83
C PHE A 280 -8.62 13.23 51.96
N ARG A 281 -9.94 13.08 51.98
CA ARG A 281 -10.86 14.02 51.32
C ARG A 281 -10.71 15.44 51.86
N GLY A 282 -10.58 15.58 53.18
CA GLY A 282 -10.35 16.88 53.84
C GLY A 282 -9.01 17.53 53.47
N ALA A 283 -7.96 16.72 53.24
CA ALA A 283 -6.64 17.21 52.85
C ALA A 283 -6.52 17.56 51.35
N MET A 284 -7.18 16.81 50.47
CA MET A 284 -7.04 16.94 49.01
C MET A 284 -8.07 17.88 48.36
N GLY A 285 -9.17 18.21 49.04
CA GLY A 285 -10.19 19.09 48.49
C GLY A 285 -11.10 18.42 47.45
N ALA A 286 -11.89 19.22 46.74
CA ALA A 286 -13.01 18.77 45.89
C ALA A 286 -12.61 17.87 44.71
N GLU A 287 -11.35 17.87 44.33
CA GLU A 287 -10.83 17.05 43.22
C GLU A 287 -10.53 15.60 43.61
N PHE A 288 -10.68 15.24 44.90
CA PHE A 288 -10.43 13.89 45.40
C PHE A 288 -11.40 12.85 44.80
N LEU A 289 -10.83 11.82 44.19
CA LEU A 289 -11.55 10.68 43.63
C LEU A 289 -11.24 9.41 44.40
N PHE A 290 -12.29 8.74 44.89
CA PHE A 290 -12.18 7.50 45.65
C PHE A 290 -12.50 6.29 44.76
N MET A 291 -11.57 5.34 44.65
CA MET A 291 -11.75 4.11 43.87
C MET A 291 -11.92 2.88 44.80
N ASP A 292 -12.97 2.11 44.53
CA ASP A 292 -13.26 0.79 45.12
C ASP A 292 -13.59 -0.26 44.03
N ASP A 293 -13.61 -1.56 44.37
CA ASP A 293 -13.76 -2.66 43.40
C ASP A 293 -15.24 -3.01 43.07
N ASN A 294 -16.17 -2.19 43.57
CA ASN A 294 -17.61 -2.40 43.50
C ASN A 294 -18.13 -3.68 44.19
N ALA A 295 -17.40 -4.23 45.17
CA ALA A 295 -17.88 -5.37 45.92
C ALA A 295 -19.20 -5.07 46.63
N ARG A 296 -19.95 -6.14 46.97
CA ARG A 296 -21.26 -6.02 47.64
C ARG A 296 -21.25 -5.11 48.88
N PRO A 297 -20.23 -5.13 49.76
CA PRO A 297 -20.15 -4.20 50.88
C PRO A 297 -20.01 -2.74 50.48
N HIS A 298 -19.32 -2.44 49.37
CA HIS A 298 -19.09 -1.07 48.88
C HIS A 298 -20.33 -0.48 48.20
N ARG A 299 -21.21 -1.33 47.66
CA ARG A 299 -22.47 -0.93 47.01
C ARG A 299 -23.70 -1.07 47.92
N ALA A 300 -23.51 -1.07 49.23
CA ALA A 300 -24.63 -1.00 50.17
C ALA A 300 -25.15 0.43 50.27
N ASN A 301 -26.47 0.64 50.38
CA ASN A 301 -27.08 1.97 50.43
C ASN A 301 -26.46 2.88 51.51
N ILE A 302 -26.16 2.33 52.69
CA ILE A 302 -25.51 3.05 53.80
C ILE A 302 -24.12 3.60 53.45
N VAL A 303 -23.42 3.00 52.48
CA VAL A 303 -22.12 3.45 51.99
C VAL A 303 -22.31 4.56 50.96
N ASP A 304 -23.28 4.41 50.05
CA ASP A 304 -23.61 5.43 49.06
C ASP A 304 -24.13 6.73 49.72
N GLU A 305 -24.98 6.60 50.74
CA GLU A 305 -25.45 7.72 51.58
C GLU A 305 -24.27 8.43 52.28
N CYS A 306 -23.31 7.68 52.82
CA CYS A 306 -22.13 8.23 53.47
C CYS A 306 -21.25 9.02 52.49
N LEU A 307 -20.96 8.45 51.30
CA LEU A 307 -20.16 9.13 50.27
C LEU A 307 -20.83 10.42 49.78
N GLN A 308 -22.16 10.42 49.62
CA GLN A 308 -22.91 11.62 49.27
C GLN A 308 -22.88 12.67 50.39
N SER A 309 -23.03 12.24 51.65
CA SER A 309 -23.04 13.17 52.79
C SER A 309 -21.70 13.85 53.04
N GLU A 310 -20.59 13.16 52.73
CA GLU A 310 -19.22 13.66 52.89
C GLU A 310 -18.65 14.28 51.59
N ASP A 311 -19.47 14.42 50.54
CA ASP A 311 -19.07 14.96 49.23
C ASP A 311 -17.82 14.27 48.64
N ILE A 312 -17.80 12.94 48.73
CA ILE A 312 -16.72 12.10 48.19
C ILE A 312 -17.17 11.54 46.84
N THR A 313 -16.52 12.00 45.76
CA THR A 313 -16.78 11.48 44.42
C THR A 313 -16.16 10.10 44.27
N ARG A 314 -17.00 9.11 43.98
CA ARG A 314 -16.56 7.75 43.64
C ARG A 314 -16.15 7.69 42.17
N MET A 315 -15.02 7.04 41.90
CA MET A 315 -14.60 6.73 40.54
C MET A 315 -15.45 5.60 39.96
N ASP A 316 -16.00 5.81 38.77
CA ASP A 316 -16.64 4.72 38.01
C ASP A 316 -15.58 3.67 37.71
N TRP A 317 -15.75 2.44 38.21
CA TRP A 317 -14.75 1.37 38.07
C TRP A 317 -15.32 0.14 37.35
N PRO A 318 -14.62 -0.45 36.36
CA PRO A 318 -15.13 -1.61 35.64
C PRO A 318 -14.98 -2.90 36.47
N ALA A 319 -16.07 -3.65 36.63
CA ALA A 319 -16.08 -4.93 37.36
C ALA A 319 -15.03 -5.94 36.84
N TYR A 320 -14.51 -6.78 37.73
CA TYR A 320 -13.49 -7.81 37.45
C TYR A 320 -12.20 -7.27 36.83
N SER A 321 -11.67 -6.18 37.39
CA SER A 321 -10.45 -5.51 36.90
C SER A 321 -9.31 -5.42 37.92
N PRO A 322 -8.90 -6.54 38.57
CA PRO A 322 -7.82 -6.53 39.57
C PRO A 322 -6.45 -6.15 38.96
N ASP A 323 -6.26 -6.38 37.65
CA ASP A 323 -5.06 -5.96 36.92
C ASP A 323 -4.94 -4.43 36.77
N LEU A 324 -6.06 -3.72 36.87
CA LEU A 324 -6.13 -2.26 36.80
C LEU A 324 -5.94 -1.63 38.17
N ASN A 325 -6.39 -2.27 39.26
CA ASN A 325 -6.24 -1.76 40.62
C ASN A 325 -4.76 -1.81 41.05
N LYS A 326 -4.17 -0.67 41.42
CA LYS A 326 -2.73 -0.61 41.72
C LYS A 326 -2.37 -1.19 43.07
N ILE A 327 -3.30 -1.19 44.00
CA ILE A 327 -3.05 -1.74 45.32
C ILE A 327 -2.85 -3.26 45.28
N GLU A 328 -3.36 -3.96 44.27
CA GLU A 328 -3.10 -5.40 44.05
C GLU A 328 -1.61 -5.71 43.85
N HIS A 329 -0.88 -4.81 43.17
CA HIS A 329 0.57 -4.92 43.06
C HIS A 329 1.28 -4.64 44.39
N VAL A 330 0.72 -3.75 45.21
CA VAL A 330 1.23 -3.47 46.56
C VAL A 330 0.97 -4.66 47.49
N TRP A 331 -0.16 -5.37 47.35
CA TRP A 331 -0.43 -6.62 48.07
C TRP A 331 0.57 -7.72 47.72
N ASP A 332 0.93 -7.89 46.45
CA ASP A 332 1.97 -8.82 46.05
C ASP A 332 3.36 -8.42 46.63
N MET A 333 3.69 -7.13 46.63
CA MET A 333 4.92 -6.63 47.26
C MET A 333 4.95 -6.90 48.76
N LEU A 334 3.85 -6.61 49.47
CA LEU A 334 3.70 -6.86 50.90
C LEU A 334 3.81 -8.35 51.21
N GLY A 335 3.15 -9.20 50.43
CA GLY A 335 3.22 -10.67 50.56
C GLY A 335 4.63 -11.21 50.33
N ARG A 336 5.36 -10.69 49.34
CA ARG A 336 6.76 -11.06 49.10
C ARG A 336 7.69 -10.62 50.24
N ARG A 337 7.49 -9.42 50.79
CA ARG A 337 8.27 -8.91 51.93
C ARG A 337 8.03 -9.72 53.21
N ILE A 338 6.77 -10.00 53.53
CA ILE A 338 6.41 -10.89 54.65
C ILE A 338 7.02 -12.28 54.44
N ALA A 339 6.99 -12.79 53.22
CA ALA A 339 7.57 -14.08 52.90
C ALA A 339 9.11 -14.12 53.01
N ALA A 340 9.77 -12.97 52.84
CA ALA A 340 11.23 -12.82 52.93
C ALA A 340 11.73 -12.58 54.35
N ARG A 341 10.85 -12.30 55.33
CA ARG A 341 11.24 -12.12 56.74
C ARG A 341 11.91 -13.38 57.30
N GLN A 342 12.92 -13.16 58.13
CA GLN A 342 13.67 -14.19 58.85
C GLN A 342 13.68 -13.83 60.34
N PRO A 343 12.94 -14.56 61.21
CA PRO A 343 12.07 -15.69 60.92
C PRO A 343 10.72 -15.27 60.28
N PRO A 344 10.05 -16.18 59.52
CA PRO A 344 8.70 -15.93 59.02
C PRO A 344 7.68 -15.92 60.17
N PRO A 345 6.56 -15.18 60.04
CA PRO A 345 5.53 -15.13 61.09
C PRO A 345 4.89 -16.51 61.27
N THR A 346 4.83 -16.96 62.53
CA THR A 346 4.33 -18.31 62.89
C THR A 346 2.96 -18.29 63.54
N CYS A 347 2.54 -17.16 64.11
CA CYS A 347 1.23 -16.98 64.73
C CYS A 347 0.50 -15.71 64.25
N LEU A 348 -0.82 -15.63 64.47
CA LEU A 348 -1.64 -14.50 64.03
C LEU A 348 -1.17 -13.13 64.57
N PRO A 349 -0.80 -12.97 65.86
CA PRO A 349 -0.30 -11.69 66.36
C PRO A 349 1.02 -11.25 65.72
N GLU A 350 1.91 -12.19 65.41
CA GLU A 350 3.16 -11.92 64.67
C GLU A 350 2.86 -11.50 63.23
N LEU A 351 1.92 -12.18 62.56
CA LEU A 351 1.51 -11.81 61.21
C LEU A 351 0.90 -10.39 61.17
N ARG A 352 0.07 -10.03 62.17
CA ARG A 352 -0.49 -8.67 62.29
C ARG A 352 0.62 -7.61 62.43
N ARG A 353 1.58 -7.84 63.33
CA ARG A 353 2.72 -6.92 63.50
C ARG A 353 3.54 -6.82 62.20
N ALA A 354 3.84 -7.96 61.57
CA ALA A 354 4.60 -7.98 60.33
C ALA A 354 3.90 -7.24 59.17
N LEU A 355 2.58 -7.34 59.07
CA LEU A 355 1.78 -6.60 58.08
C LEU A 355 1.89 -5.08 58.30
N LEU A 356 1.72 -4.62 59.54
CA LEU A 356 1.80 -3.20 59.88
C LEU A 356 3.21 -2.64 59.65
N ASP A 357 4.24 -3.36 60.09
CA ASP A 357 5.64 -2.96 59.92
C ASP A 357 6.04 -2.88 58.44
N GLU A 358 5.75 -3.94 57.66
CA GLU A 358 6.14 -3.99 56.25
C GLU A 358 5.37 -2.98 55.41
N TRP A 359 4.10 -2.68 55.75
CA TRP A 359 3.35 -1.63 55.09
C TRP A 359 4.07 -0.29 55.22
N CYS A 360 4.54 0.07 56.43
CA CYS A 360 5.34 1.26 56.65
C CYS A 360 6.71 1.22 55.96
N ASN A 361 7.30 0.04 55.76
CA ASN A 361 8.61 -0.12 55.13
C ASN A 361 8.56 -0.15 53.59
N ILE A 362 7.38 -0.16 52.96
CA ILE A 362 7.29 -0.01 51.50
C ILE A 362 7.69 1.44 51.14
N PRO A 363 8.67 1.67 50.26
CA PRO A 363 9.03 3.01 49.85
C PRO A 363 7.90 3.68 49.03
N GLN A 364 7.63 4.96 49.29
CA GLN A 364 6.54 5.70 48.61
C GLN A 364 6.82 5.87 47.11
N ASP A 365 8.09 6.03 46.71
CA ASP A 365 8.50 6.07 45.30
C ASP A 365 8.10 4.81 44.53
N GLN A 366 8.08 3.64 45.18
CA GLN A 366 7.62 2.40 44.52
C GLN A 366 6.10 2.42 44.27
N ILE A 367 5.33 3.00 45.20
CA ILE A 367 3.88 3.19 45.07
C ILE A 367 3.59 4.23 43.98
N ASP A 368 4.30 5.36 44.02
CA ASP A 368 4.13 6.44 43.05
C ASP A 368 4.48 5.97 41.63
N ASN A 369 5.55 5.19 41.47
CA ASN A 369 5.89 4.57 40.19
C ASN A 369 4.80 3.61 39.67
N LEU A 370 4.07 2.93 40.56
CA LEU A 370 2.92 2.10 40.16
C LEU A 370 1.77 2.98 39.66
N ILE A 371 1.43 4.04 40.37
CA ILE A 371 0.35 4.97 39.98
C ILE A 371 0.71 5.71 38.68
N LEU A 372 1.92 6.25 38.57
CA LEU A 372 2.44 6.90 37.36
C LEU A 372 2.66 5.92 36.18
N SER A 373 2.58 4.61 36.42
CA SER A 373 2.52 3.62 35.34
C SER A 373 1.13 3.53 34.69
N MET A 374 0.08 4.15 35.26
CA MET A 374 -1.28 4.15 34.71
C MET A 374 -1.28 4.62 33.24
N PRO A 375 -0.72 5.80 32.88
CA PRO A 375 -0.62 6.21 31.48
C PRO A 375 0.21 5.27 30.61
N ARG A 376 1.14 4.47 31.12
CA ARG A 376 1.89 3.49 30.30
C ARG A 376 1.13 2.19 30.08
N ARG A 377 0.13 1.91 30.91
CA ARG A 377 -0.71 0.70 30.81
C ARG A 377 -1.96 0.94 29.96
N TYR A 378 -2.41 2.20 29.85
CA TYR A 378 -3.51 2.60 28.97
C TYR A 378 -3.06 3.46 27.78
N GLY A 379 -1.99 4.22 27.94
CA GLY A 379 -1.45 5.06 26.90
C GLY A 379 -0.65 4.24 25.92
N ASN A 380 -1.15 4.29 24.68
CA ASN A 380 -0.48 4.46 23.39
C ASN A 380 0.91 3.83 23.16
N SER A 381 1.32 2.87 23.98
CA SER A 381 2.60 2.19 23.89
C SER A 381 2.38 0.82 23.25
N ILE A 382 2.75 0.74 21.98
CA ILE A 382 2.55 -0.46 21.18
C ILE A 382 3.78 -1.36 21.38
N LYS A 383 3.60 -2.48 22.08
CA LYS A 383 4.68 -3.46 22.26
C LYS A 383 4.94 -4.18 20.95
N CYS A 384 6.17 -4.09 20.46
CA CYS A 384 6.59 -4.66 19.20
C CYS A 384 8.04 -5.17 19.28
N HIS A 385 8.40 -6.05 18.34
CA HIS A 385 9.76 -6.56 18.19
C HIS A 385 10.52 -5.70 17.19
N ARG A 386 11.68 -5.18 17.60
CA ARG A 386 12.55 -4.31 16.76
C ARG A 386 12.92 -4.96 15.43
N ILE A 387 13.17 -6.27 15.44
CA ILE A 387 13.51 -7.03 14.24
C ILE A 387 12.34 -7.10 13.24
N VAL A 388 11.09 -7.16 13.73
CA VAL A 388 9.90 -7.19 12.86
C VAL A 388 9.69 -5.82 12.25
N LEU A 389 9.77 -4.76 13.05
CA LEU A 389 9.68 -3.39 12.58
C LEU A 389 10.75 -3.07 11.52
N ALA A 390 12.02 -3.37 11.81
CA ALA A 390 13.12 -3.16 10.87
C ALA A 390 12.95 -3.96 9.58
N SER A 391 12.41 -5.19 9.65
CA SER A 391 12.20 -6.01 8.44
C SER A 391 11.09 -5.51 7.52
N CYS A 392 10.15 -4.70 8.03
CA CYS A 392 8.96 -4.27 7.29
C CYS A 392 9.01 -2.79 6.90
N SER A 393 10.00 -2.03 7.38
CA SER A 393 10.10 -0.59 7.17
C SER A 393 11.57 -0.14 7.24
N PRO A 394 12.11 0.43 6.14
CA PRO A 394 13.46 1.00 6.12
C PRO A 394 13.65 2.12 7.14
N TYR A 395 12.58 2.86 7.48
CA TYR A 395 12.60 3.89 8.52
C TYR A 395 13.01 3.30 9.89
N PHE A 396 12.38 2.19 10.31
CA PHE A 396 12.74 1.52 11.56
C PHE A 396 14.09 0.82 11.49
N GLU A 397 14.47 0.29 10.32
CA GLU A 397 15.80 -0.29 10.11
C GLU A 397 16.90 0.75 10.33
N ALA A 398 16.77 1.93 9.72
CA ALA A 398 17.70 3.04 9.88
C ALA A 398 17.75 3.53 11.33
N MET A 399 16.58 3.67 11.98
CA MET A 399 16.48 4.08 13.38
C MET A 399 17.23 3.14 14.34
N PHE A 400 17.17 1.83 14.12
CA PHE A 400 17.80 0.85 15.01
C PHE A 400 19.25 0.54 14.63
N SER A 401 19.65 0.75 13.38
CA SER A 401 20.99 0.37 12.89
C SER A 401 21.95 1.57 12.81
N GLY A 402 21.44 2.80 12.68
CA GLY A 402 22.22 4.02 12.41
C GLY A 402 22.91 4.67 13.60
N GLY A 403 23.01 4.00 14.75
CA GLY A 403 23.68 4.56 15.94
C GLY A 403 22.94 5.69 16.67
N PHE A 404 21.67 5.93 16.31
CA PHE A 404 20.81 6.93 16.94
C PHE A 404 20.50 6.64 18.42
N LYS A 405 20.05 7.66 19.17
CA LYS A 405 19.77 7.57 20.62
C LYS A 405 18.70 6.52 20.92
N GLU A 406 17.70 6.47 20.06
CA GLU A 406 16.59 5.53 19.97
C GLU A 406 17.06 4.08 19.91
N ASN A 407 18.31 3.84 19.46
CA ASN A 407 18.86 2.50 19.46
C ASN A 407 19.00 1.93 20.89
N LYS A 408 19.35 2.77 21.85
CA LYS A 408 19.57 2.38 23.25
C LYS A 408 18.31 2.50 24.10
N GLU A 409 17.29 3.20 23.60
CA GLU A 409 16.04 3.44 24.32
C GLU A 409 15.07 2.26 24.16
N LYS A 410 14.29 2.01 25.22
CA LYS A 410 13.26 0.95 25.24
C LYS A 410 11.89 1.43 24.79
N ASN A 411 11.65 2.74 24.86
CA ASN A 411 10.43 3.40 24.45
C ASN A 411 10.83 4.50 23.48
N ILE A 412 10.18 4.57 22.33
CA ILE A 412 10.46 5.55 21.28
C ILE A 412 9.15 6.29 21.02
N GLU A 413 9.21 7.61 21.02
CA GLU A 413 8.08 8.47 20.71
C GLU A 413 8.08 8.77 19.21
N ILE A 414 6.99 8.40 18.53
CA ILE A 414 6.79 8.72 17.11
C ILE A 414 5.78 9.85 17.03
N GLN A 415 6.22 11.00 16.53
CA GLN A 415 5.37 12.18 16.35
C GLN A 415 4.82 12.22 14.92
N GLY A 416 3.60 12.75 14.75
CA GLY A 416 2.98 12.95 13.43
C GLY A 416 2.12 11.79 12.92
N ILE A 417 1.94 10.71 13.69
CA ILE A 417 1.02 9.60 13.34
C ILE A 417 0.03 9.38 14.49
N GLU A 418 -1.26 9.28 14.16
CA GLU A 418 -2.28 8.95 15.15
C GLU A 418 -2.09 7.53 15.71
N HIS A 419 -2.30 7.36 17.01
CA HIS A 419 -2.08 6.08 17.69
C HIS A 419 -2.87 4.91 17.08
N VAL A 420 -4.12 5.15 16.65
CA VAL A 420 -4.96 4.10 16.04
C VAL A 420 -4.34 3.59 14.74
N ILE A 421 -3.93 4.51 13.86
CA ILE A 421 -3.30 4.22 12.58
C ILE A 421 -1.96 3.49 12.78
N LEU A 422 -1.11 3.98 13.69
CA LEU A 422 0.16 3.34 13.99
C LEU A 422 -0.03 1.92 14.53
N LYS A 423 -1.04 1.72 15.38
CA LYS A 423 -1.37 0.41 15.92
C LYS A 423 -1.80 -0.56 14.81
N ASP A 424 -2.68 -0.13 13.93
CA ASP A 424 -3.17 -0.97 12.83
C ASP A 424 -2.04 -1.32 11.84
N ILE A 425 -1.12 -0.39 11.55
CA ILE A 425 0.10 -0.66 10.74
C ILE A 425 1.01 -1.68 11.44
N ILE A 426 1.22 -1.55 12.75
CA ILE A 426 2.06 -2.51 13.50
C ILE A 426 1.37 -3.88 13.54
N GLU A 427 0.06 -3.96 13.75
CA GLU A 427 -0.69 -5.22 13.67
C GLU A 427 -0.58 -5.83 12.26
N PHE A 428 -0.66 -5.02 11.20
CA PHE A 428 -0.42 -5.45 9.83
C PHE A 428 0.97 -6.07 9.62
N PHE A 429 2.02 -5.57 10.27
CA PHE A 429 3.35 -6.21 10.20
C PHE A 429 3.36 -7.65 10.70
N TYR A 430 2.51 -7.99 11.67
CA TYR A 430 2.40 -9.35 12.22
C TYR A 430 1.37 -10.22 11.50
N GLU A 431 0.20 -9.66 11.22
CA GLU A 431 -0.97 -10.43 10.73
C GLU A 431 -1.08 -10.42 9.21
N LYS A 432 -0.43 -9.46 8.54
CA LYS A 432 -0.47 -9.23 7.08
C LYS A 432 -1.90 -8.97 6.57
N THR A 433 -2.75 -8.40 7.42
CA THR A 433 -4.12 -7.99 7.10
C THR A 433 -4.36 -6.56 7.57
N LEU A 434 -4.92 -5.72 6.71
CA LEU A 434 -5.29 -4.33 7.01
C LEU A 434 -6.56 -3.98 6.23
N VAL A 435 -7.47 -3.20 6.84
CA VAL A 435 -8.72 -2.77 6.21
C VAL A 435 -8.67 -1.27 5.91
N ILE A 436 -8.66 -0.94 4.62
CA ILE A 436 -8.66 0.44 4.12
C ILE A 436 -10.12 0.86 3.84
N SER A 437 -10.48 2.05 4.28
CA SER A 437 -11.80 2.69 4.10
C SER A 437 -11.63 4.18 3.81
N GLU A 438 -12.68 4.84 3.31
CA GLU A 438 -12.62 6.26 2.94
C GLU A 438 -12.18 7.18 4.09
N ASN A 439 -12.57 6.84 5.33
CA ASN A 439 -12.28 7.65 6.51
C ASN A 439 -10.84 7.50 7.03
N ASN A 440 -10.14 6.42 6.66
CA ASN A 440 -8.81 6.11 7.20
C ASN A 440 -7.71 6.08 6.12
N ALA A 441 -8.08 6.05 4.85
CA ALA A 441 -7.14 5.87 3.74
C ALA A 441 -6.12 7.01 3.65
N ALA A 442 -6.54 8.26 3.91
CA ALA A 442 -5.64 9.43 3.87
C ALA A 442 -4.60 9.38 4.99
N ASP A 443 -5.01 9.01 6.19
CA ASP A 443 -4.11 8.89 7.35
C ASP A 443 -3.18 7.69 7.19
N PHE A 444 -3.68 6.55 6.68
CA PHE A 444 -2.85 5.39 6.36
C PHE A 444 -1.83 5.71 5.27
N LEU A 445 -2.21 6.40 4.21
CA LEU A 445 -1.29 6.80 3.14
C LEU A 445 -0.19 7.73 3.68
N SER A 446 -0.56 8.73 4.48
CA SER A 446 0.39 9.67 5.10
C SER A 446 1.37 8.94 6.04
N ALA A 447 0.85 8.05 6.88
CA ALA A 447 1.66 7.24 7.79
C ALA A 447 2.55 6.23 7.04
N ALA A 448 2.06 5.62 5.97
CA ALA A 448 2.82 4.68 5.16
C ALA A 448 3.98 5.36 4.42
N CYS A 449 3.75 6.57 3.88
CA CYS A 449 4.81 7.40 3.30
C CYS A 449 5.87 7.77 4.35
N PHE A 450 5.45 8.21 5.54
CA PHE A 450 6.35 8.56 6.64
C PHE A 450 7.21 7.36 7.09
N LEU A 451 6.59 6.20 7.25
CA LEU A 451 7.25 4.96 7.67
C LEU A 451 7.92 4.20 6.51
N GLN A 452 7.83 4.71 5.27
CA GLN A 452 8.40 4.11 4.06
C GLN A 452 7.93 2.66 3.81
N ILE A 453 6.62 2.43 3.83
CA ILE A 453 6.02 1.09 3.64
C ILE A 453 5.43 1.00 2.23
N ASP A 454 6.25 0.63 1.25
CA ASP A 454 5.90 0.63 -0.17
C ASP A 454 4.65 -0.20 -0.52
N ASP A 455 4.52 -1.39 0.08
CA ASP A 455 3.35 -2.27 -0.13
C ASP A 455 2.05 -1.58 0.28
N LEU A 456 2.05 -0.87 1.40
CA LEU A 456 0.87 -0.16 1.89
C LEU A 456 0.59 1.11 1.09
N ILE A 457 1.64 1.83 0.67
CA ILE A 457 1.50 2.97 -0.25
C ILE A 457 0.82 2.52 -1.54
N TYR A 458 1.23 1.38 -2.09
CA TYR A 458 0.63 0.82 -3.30
C TYR A 458 -0.87 0.54 -3.13
N GLU A 459 -1.25 -0.20 -2.08
CA GLU A 459 -2.66 -0.56 -1.84
C GLU A 459 -3.54 0.68 -1.56
N CYS A 460 -3.04 1.65 -0.79
CA CYS A 460 -3.74 2.92 -0.60
C CYS A 460 -3.90 3.70 -1.92
N CYS A 461 -2.88 3.72 -2.79
CA CYS A 461 -2.98 4.37 -4.10
C CYS A 461 -4.04 3.70 -4.98
N GLU A 462 -4.10 2.37 -5.02
CA GLU A 462 -5.11 1.64 -5.80
C GLU A 462 -6.52 1.90 -5.27
N PHE A 463 -6.69 1.97 -3.95
CA PHE A 463 -7.95 2.35 -3.33
C PHE A 463 -8.39 3.75 -3.78
N PHE A 464 -7.51 4.76 -3.70
CA PHE A 464 -7.82 6.12 -4.14
C PHE A 464 -8.15 6.19 -5.64
N ILE A 465 -7.46 5.43 -6.48
CA ILE A 465 -7.77 5.34 -7.92
C ILE A 465 -9.17 4.75 -8.15
N SER A 466 -9.58 3.77 -7.34
CA SER A 466 -10.89 3.11 -7.48
C SER A 466 -12.08 4.00 -7.09
N ILE A 467 -11.86 4.98 -6.22
CA ILE A 467 -12.91 5.91 -5.74
C ILE A 467 -12.85 7.28 -6.42
N LEU A 468 -12.00 7.49 -7.43
CA LEU A 468 -11.88 8.75 -8.15
C LEU A 468 -13.23 9.20 -8.73
N ASP A 469 -13.65 10.41 -8.35
CA ASP A 469 -14.89 11.07 -8.74
C ASP A 469 -14.64 12.57 -8.96
N ILE A 470 -15.61 13.24 -9.60
CA ILE A 470 -15.58 14.67 -9.94
C ILE A 470 -15.37 15.54 -8.69
N ASN A 471 -15.91 15.13 -7.54
CA ASN A 471 -15.84 15.92 -6.31
C ASN A 471 -14.55 15.68 -5.51
N ASN A 472 -13.87 14.54 -5.67
CA ASN A 472 -12.69 14.19 -4.87
C ASN A 472 -11.37 14.26 -5.65
N SER A 473 -11.41 14.37 -6.98
CA SER A 473 -10.21 14.25 -7.82
C SER A 473 -9.17 15.33 -7.55
N ILE A 474 -9.61 16.55 -7.23
CA ILE A 474 -8.71 17.68 -6.94
C ILE A 474 -7.99 17.46 -5.60
N ASP A 475 -8.73 17.07 -4.56
CA ASP A 475 -8.16 16.82 -3.23
C ASP A 475 -7.18 15.64 -3.27
N ILE A 476 -7.52 14.58 -4.02
CA ILE A 476 -6.63 13.43 -4.23
C ILE A 476 -5.36 13.86 -5.00
N ALA A 477 -5.49 14.70 -6.03
CA ALA A 477 -4.33 15.22 -6.76
C ALA A 477 -3.43 16.09 -5.86
N SER A 478 -4.01 16.99 -5.08
CA SER A 478 -3.29 17.85 -4.13
C SER A 478 -2.56 17.03 -3.06
N MET A 479 -3.22 16.03 -2.50
CA MET A 479 -2.62 15.10 -1.53
C MET A 479 -1.48 14.29 -2.17
N ALA A 480 -1.68 13.77 -3.39
CA ALA A 480 -0.65 13.02 -4.11
C ALA A 480 0.59 13.87 -4.41
N LEU A 481 0.40 15.15 -4.76
CA LEU A 481 1.49 16.10 -4.96
C LEU A 481 2.26 16.35 -3.66
N LYS A 482 1.56 16.64 -2.55
CA LYS A 482 2.18 16.88 -1.23
C LYS A 482 3.02 15.69 -0.74
N LEU A 483 2.58 14.47 -1.04
CA LEU A 483 3.28 13.23 -0.67
C LEU A 483 4.27 12.74 -1.74
N ASN A 484 4.48 13.48 -2.84
CA ASN A 484 5.33 13.10 -3.98
C ASN A 484 4.96 11.76 -4.65
N LEU A 485 3.67 11.40 -4.65
CA LEU A 485 3.13 10.17 -5.23
C LEU A 485 2.84 10.33 -6.73
N THR A 486 3.89 10.21 -7.54
CA THR A 486 3.82 10.47 -8.99
C THR A 486 2.78 9.63 -9.75
N ARG A 487 2.59 8.35 -9.39
CA ARG A 487 1.61 7.46 -10.04
C ARG A 487 0.17 7.91 -9.79
N LEU A 488 -0.16 8.14 -8.52
CA LEU A 488 -1.50 8.58 -8.12
C LEU A 488 -1.79 9.98 -8.69
N TYR A 489 -0.82 10.89 -8.62
CA TYR A 489 -0.93 12.23 -9.19
C TYR A 489 -1.24 12.19 -10.69
N LYS A 490 -0.47 11.42 -11.48
CA LYS A 490 -0.72 11.28 -12.93
C LYS A 490 -2.12 10.74 -13.24
N LYS A 491 -2.60 9.74 -12.47
CA LYS A 491 -3.94 9.18 -12.65
C LYS A 491 -5.04 10.18 -12.30
N ALA A 492 -4.88 10.92 -11.21
CA ALA A 492 -5.82 11.96 -10.80
C ALA A 492 -5.84 13.13 -11.81
N ILE A 493 -4.68 13.60 -12.26
CA ILE A 493 -4.58 14.65 -13.30
C ILE A 493 -5.22 14.21 -14.60
N ASN A 494 -4.94 13.00 -15.10
CA ASN A 494 -5.58 12.50 -16.32
C ASN A 494 -7.11 12.42 -16.16
N PHE A 495 -7.63 12.10 -14.96
CA PHE A 495 -9.07 12.13 -14.70
C PHE A 495 -9.62 13.57 -14.74
N ILE A 496 -8.90 14.51 -14.12
CA ILE A 496 -9.24 15.94 -14.12
C ILE A 496 -9.25 16.47 -15.56
N GLU A 497 -8.24 16.18 -16.37
CA GLU A 497 -8.14 16.59 -17.76
C GLU A 497 -9.32 16.09 -18.60
N ASN A 498 -9.71 14.82 -18.43
CA ASN A 498 -10.82 14.20 -19.16
C ASN A 498 -12.20 14.73 -18.75
N SER A 499 -12.37 15.08 -17.47
CA SER A 499 -13.65 15.54 -16.90
C SER A 499 -13.67 17.04 -16.60
N PHE A 500 -12.72 17.79 -17.15
CA PHE A 500 -12.45 19.19 -16.78
C PHE A 500 -13.69 20.08 -16.88
N TYR A 501 -14.47 19.93 -17.95
CA TYR A 501 -15.71 20.66 -18.17
C TYR A 501 -16.77 20.53 -17.05
N LYS A 502 -16.81 19.40 -16.36
CA LYS A 502 -17.69 19.20 -15.20
C LYS A 502 -17.07 19.82 -13.95
N ILE A 503 -15.76 19.66 -13.80
CA ILE A 503 -14.99 20.11 -12.64
C ILE A 503 -15.01 21.64 -12.53
N ILE A 504 -14.97 22.39 -13.63
CA ILE A 504 -15.05 23.88 -13.60
C ILE A 504 -16.30 24.37 -12.84
N LYS A 505 -17.40 23.59 -12.85
CA LYS A 505 -18.67 23.95 -12.22
C LYS A 505 -18.72 23.64 -10.72
N THR A 506 -17.76 22.89 -10.19
CA THR A 506 -17.76 22.47 -8.78
C THR A 506 -17.17 23.55 -7.87
N VAL A 507 -17.43 23.43 -6.56
CA VAL A 507 -16.90 24.38 -5.57
C VAL A 507 -15.43 24.10 -5.31
N GLU A 508 -15.05 22.83 -5.37
CA GLU A 508 -13.72 22.28 -5.18
C GLU A 508 -12.73 22.86 -6.19
N PHE A 509 -13.16 23.08 -7.44
CA PHE A 509 -12.32 23.74 -8.45
C PHE A 509 -11.84 25.14 -8.01
N LYS A 510 -12.68 25.90 -7.31
CA LYS A 510 -12.32 27.24 -6.82
C LYS A 510 -11.23 27.19 -5.74
N ASN A 511 -11.04 26.05 -5.09
CA ASN A 511 -10.03 25.83 -4.05
C ASN A 511 -8.77 25.12 -4.57
N THR A 512 -8.68 24.83 -5.87
CA THR A 512 -7.52 24.18 -6.49
C THR A 512 -6.24 24.98 -6.29
N ASP A 513 -5.11 24.30 -6.13
CA ASP A 513 -3.78 24.90 -6.06
C ASP A 513 -3.26 25.39 -7.42
N GLU A 514 -2.39 26.38 -7.37
CA GLU A 514 -1.80 27.03 -8.55
C GLU A 514 -1.02 26.04 -9.44
N GLU A 515 -0.26 25.13 -8.84
CA GLU A 515 0.62 24.21 -9.55
C GLU A 515 -0.16 23.15 -10.33
N THR A 516 -1.20 22.60 -9.71
CA THR A 516 -2.17 21.71 -10.38
C THR A 516 -2.85 22.42 -11.53
N LEU A 517 -3.35 23.65 -11.33
CA LEU A 517 -4.04 24.41 -12.40
C LEU A 517 -3.09 24.73 -13.56
N LYS A 518 -1.85 25.14 -13.28
CA LYS A 518 -0.81 25.37 -14.31
C LYS A 518 -0.52 24.11 -15.12
N THR A 519 -0.36 22.98 -14.44
CA THR A 519 -0.09 21.67 -15.07
C THR A 519 -1.22 21.28 -16.01
N VAL A 520 -2.47 21.39 -15.55
CA VAL A 520 -3.67 21.05 -16.32
C VAL A 520 -3.83 21.97 -17.55
N LEU A 521 -3.56 23.27 -17.41
CA LEU A 521 -3.66 24.23 -18.53
C LEU A 521 -2.57 24.05 -19.58
N GLU A 522 -1.36 23.66 -19.19
CA GLU A 522 -0.25 23.36 -20.12
C GLU A 522 -0.52 22.10 -20.95
N SER A 523 -1.23 21.11 -20.39
CA SER A 523 -1.46 19.81 -20.99
C SER A 523 -2.17 19.86 -22.36
N ASP A 524 -1.66 19.07 -23.31
CA ASP A 524 -2.28 18.85 -24.62
C ASP A 524 -3.59 18.04 -24.51
N GLY A 525 -3.72 17.19 -23.48
CA GLY A 525 -4.87 16.30 -23.25
C GLY A 525 -6.08 16.95 -22.55
N LEU A 526 -6.01 18.26 -22.26
CA LEU A 526 -7.10 18.97 -21.59
C LEU A 526 -8.39 18.94 -22.44
N ASN A 527 -9.47 18.40 -21.87
CA ASN A 527 -10.75 18.25 -22.55
C ASN A 527 -11.62 19.51 -22.40
N VAL A 528 -11.56 20.41 -23.39
CA VAL A 528 -12.34 21.65 -23.50
C VAL A 528 -12.87 21.81 -24.93
N THR A 529 -14.05 22.43 -25.12
CA THR A 529 -14.58 22.66 -26.48
C THR A 529 -13.87 23.80 -27.20
N SER A 530 -13.34 24.75 -26.43
CA SER A 530 -12.65 25.92 -26.94
C SER A 530 -11.69 26.49 -25.89
N GLU A 531 -10.65 27.20 -26.32
CA GLU A 531 -9.78 27.96 -25.39
C GLU A 531 -10.58 29.00 -24.58
N LYS A 532 -11.78 29.39 -25.03
CA LYS A 532 -12.63 30.33 -24.30
C LYS A 532 -13.09 29.75 -22.97
N GLU A 533 -13.41 28.45 -22.92
CA GLU A 533 -13.77 27.77 -21.67
C GLU A 533 -12.59 27.67 -20.70
N ALA A 534 -11.39 27.38 -21.21
CA ALA A 534 -10.18 27.38 -20.38
C ALA A 534 -9.89 28.78 -19.81
N TYR A 535 -10.10 29.83 -20.62
CA TYR A 535 -10.03 31.22 -20.17
C TYR A 535 -11.08 31.55 -19.11
N ASP A 536 -12.34 31.19 -19.33
CA ASP A 536 -13.44 31.46 -18.39
C ASP A 536 -13.23 30.73 -17.06
N ALA A 537 -12.68 29.52 -17.09
CA ALA A 537 -12.28 28.77 -15.90
C ALA A 537 -11.19 29.51 -15.10
N VAL A 538 -10.15 30.03 -15.77
CA VAL A 538 -9.09 30.81 -15.13
C VAL A 538 -9.65 32.09 -14.51
N ILE A 539 -10.53 32.81 -15.21
CA ILE A 539 -11.16 34.02 -14.68
C ILE A 539 -12.03 33.69 -13.46
N THR A 540 -12.82 32.61 -13.51
CA THR A 540 -13.66 32.17 -12.39
C THR A 540 -12.82 31.81 -11.16
N TRP A 541 -11.67 31.15 -11.35
CA TRP A 541 -10.75 30.79 -10.27
C TRP A 541 -10.04 32.01 -9.66
N ILE A 542 -9.69 33.01 -10.48
CA ILE A 542 -9.03 34.25 -10.02
C ILE A 542 -10.02 35.17 -9.31
N GLN A 543 -11.26 35.28 -9.77
CA GLN A 543 -12.27 36.13 -9.16
C GLN A 543 -12.70 35.66 -7.75
N HIS A 544 -12.41 34.40 -7.39
CA HIS A 544 -12.74 33.85 -6.08
C HIS A 544 -11.89 34.45 -4.94
N GLU A 545 -10.60 34.74 -5.18
CA GLU A 545 -9.68 35.30 -4.18
C GLU A 545 -8.86 36.45 -4.77
N GLN A 546 -8.85 37.60 -4.09
CA GLN A 546 -8.16 38.80 -4.59
C GLN A 546 -6.63 38.63 -4.69
N ASP A 547 -6.03 37.80 -3.84
CA ASP A 547 -4.58 37.57 -3.85
C ASP A 547 -4.09 36.85 -5.12
N ARG A 548 -4.99 36.16 -5.83
CA ARG A 548 -4.69 35.42 -7.07
C ARG A 548 -4.55 36.32 -8.30
N HIS A 549 -4.94 37.59 -8.22
CA HIS A 549 -4.83 38.53 -9.35
C HIS A 549 -3.38 38.71 -9.85
N ALA A 550 -2.39 38.54 -8.98
CA ALA A 550 -0.97 38.59 -9.35
C ALA A 550 -0.53 37.42 -10.26
N LEU A 551 -1.24 36.27 -10.19
CA LEU A 551 -0.93 35.05 -10.95
C LEU A 551 -1.53 35.06 -12.36
N LEU A 552 -2.42 36.01 -12.65
CA LEU A 552 -3.13 36.13 -13.93
C LEU A 552 -2.18 36.07 -15.14
N PRO A 553 -1.09 36.85 -15.24
CA PRO A 553 -0.23 36.82 -16.42
C PRO A 553 0.39 35.44 -16.67
N GLN A 554 0.78 34.74 -15.61
CA GLN A 554 1.40 33.41 -15.70
C GLN A 554 0.41 32.34 -16.16
N LEU A 555 -0.85 32.43 -15.72
CA LEU A 555 -1.91 31.51 -16.14
C LEU A 555 -2.34 31.79 -17.58
N LEU A 556 -2.49 33.07 -17.98
CA LEU A 556 -2.82 33.43 -19.36
C LEU A 556 -1.74 32.99 -20.35
N GLU A 557 -0.45 32.98 -19.97
CA GLU A 557 0.63 32.54 -20.87
C GLU A 557 0.54 31.05 -21.29
N ARG A 558 -0.26 30.26 -20.57
CA ARG A 558 -0.53 28.83 -20.80
C ARG A 558 -1.80 28.61 -21.63
N ILE A 559 -2.63 29.63 -21.80
CA ILE A 559 -3.81 29.61 -22.66
C ILE A 559 -3.39 29.85 -24.10
N ARG A 560 -3.92 29.06 -25.03
CA ARG A 560 -3.50 29.08 -26.44
C ARG A 560 -4.34 30.08 -27.24
N PHE A 561 -4.28 31.37 -26.89
CA PHE A 561 -5.13 32.42 -27.49
C PHE A 561 -5.18 32.43 -29.03
N HIS A 562 -4.14 31.91 -29.71
CA HIS A 562 -4.10 31.69 -31.15
C HIS A 562 -5.29 30.87 -31.70
N PHE A 563 -5.93 30.01 -30.90
CA PHE A 563 -7.07 29.18 -31.28
C PHE A 563 -8.45 29.77 -30.93
N LEU A 564 -8.54 30.96 -30.34
CA LEU A 564 -9.83 31.62 -30.07
C LEU A 564 -10.52 32.13 -31.33
N ARG A 565 -11.85 32.23 -31.34
CA ARG A 565 -12.56 32.95 -32.42
C ARG A 565 -12.23 34.45 -32.34
N ASP A 566 -12.37 35.18 -33.44
CA ASP A 566 -12.08 36.62 -33.44
C ASP A 566 -13.05 37.40 -32.55
N GLU A 567 -14.31 36.99 -32.51
CA GLU A 567 -15.34 37.53 -31.61
C GLU A 567 -14.93 37.34 -30.14
N ASP A 568 -14.51 36.12 -29.76
CA ASP A 568 -14.07 35.80 -28.40
C ASP A 568 -12.77 36.54 -28.03
N LEU A 569 -11.84 36.68 -28.97
CA LEU A 569 -10.58 37.37 -28.72
C LEU A 569 -10.79 38.86 -28.47
N GLN A 570 -11.74 39.49 -29.17
CA GLN A 570 -12.14 40.88 -28.92
C GLN A 570 -12.78 41.02 -27.54
N GLU A 571 -13.68 40.09 -27.16
CA GLU A 571 -14.29 40.08 -25.84
C GLU A 571 -13.24 39.96 -24.71
N VAL A 572 -12.31 39.01 -24.86
CA VAL A 572 -11.19 38.80 -23.91
C VAL A 572 -10.32 40.06 -23.82
N ALA A 573 -10.01 40.69 -24.95
CA ALA A 573 -9.22 41.92 -24.99
C ALA A 573 -9.92 43.11 -24.33
N CYS A 574 -11.26 43.17 -24.40
CA CYS A 574 -12.08 44.21 -23.76
C CYS A 574 -12.36 43.96 -22.27
N SER A 575 -11.99 42.79 -21.73
CA SER A 575 -12.23 42.49 -20.32
C SER A 575 -11.50 43.46 -19.37
N SER A 576 -12.18 43.86 -18.30
CA SER A 576 -11.67 44.84 -17.32
C SER A 576 -10.49 44.34 -16.49
N LEU A 577 -10.28 43.02 -16.41
CA LEU A 577 -9.17 42.38 -15.72
C LEU A 577 -7.89 42.39 -16.55
N ILE A 578 -8.01 42.23 -17.87
CA ILE A 578 -6.87 42.22 -18.80
C ILE A 578 -6.43 43.64 -19.13
N SER A 579 -7.37 44.56 -19.36
CA SER A 579 -7.06 45.95 -19.73
C SER A 579 -6.32 46.73 -18.63
N LYS A 580 -6.43 46.31 -17.37
CA LYS A 580 -5.69 46.89 -16.23
C LYS A 580 -4.26 46.36 -16.09
N ASN A 581 -3.93 45.21 -16.67
CA ASN A 581 -2.63 44.56 -16.49
C ASN A 581 -1.81 44.59 -17.80
N VAL A 582 -0.70 45.34 -17.78
CA VAL A 582 0.16 45.58 -18.95
C VAL A 582 0.73 44.27 -19.53
N ASP A 583 1.04 43.30 -18.69
CA ASP A 583 1.59 42.01 -19.13
C ASP A 583 0.55 41.15 -19.86
N CYS A 584 -0.69 41.15 -19.37
CA CYS A 584 -1.80 40.44 -20.01
C CYS A 584 -2.12 41.06 -21.39
N PHE A 585 -2.12 42.40 -21.45
CA PHE A 585 -2.33 43.12 -22.71
C PHE A 585 -1.22 42.83 -23.73
N ARG A 586 0.04 42.72 -23.27
CA ARG A 586 1.18 42.34 -24.12
C ARG A 586 1.04 40.94 -24.74
N ILE A 587 0.52 39.95 -23.99
CA ILE A 587 0.27 38.59 -24.49
C ILE A 587 -0.76 38.60 -25.64
N ILE A 588 -1.84 39.37 -25.47
CA ILE A 588 -2.88 39.51 -26.52
C ILE A 588 -2.35 40.25 -27.75
N GLN A 589 -1.59 41.33 -27.55
CA GLN A 589 -0.97 42.06 -28.66
C GLN A 589 0.01 41.18 -29.46
N GLN A 590 0.79 40.33 -28.79
CA GLN A 590 1.65 39.36 -29.45
C GLN A 590 0.83 38.35 -30.27
N THR A 591 -0.27 37.85 -29.71
CA THR A 591 -1.19 36.93 -30.40
C THR A 591 -1.81 37.58 -31.64
N LEU A 592 -2.28 38.83 -31.55
CA LEU A 592 -2.84 39.59 -32.67
C LEU A 592 -1.80 39.85 -33.77
N LYS A 593 -0.54 40.13 -33.39
CA LYS A 593 0.57 40.31 -34.33
C LYS A 593 0.94 39.01 -35.06
N ILE A 594 0.87 37.87 -34.37
CA ILE A 594 1.08 36.55 -34.97
C ILE A 594 -0.06 36.21 -35.95
N ARG A 595 -1.30 36.57 -35.62
CA ARG A 595 -2.46 36.39 -36.51
C ARG A 595 -2.41 37.26 -37.77
N SER A 596 -1.86 38.48 -37.70
CA SER A 596 -1.85 39.42 -38.83
C SER A 596 -0.70 39.22 -39.82
N THR A 597 0.34 38.45 -39.47
CA THR A 597 1.42 38.11 -40.40
C THR A 597 1.01 37.04 -41.41
N SER A 598 0.82 37.45 -42.67
CA SER A 598 0.60 36.57 -43.83
C SER A 598 1.82 35.68 -44.13
N GLU A 599 1.60 34.48 -44.67
CA GLU A 599 2.63 33.48 -45.04
C GLU A 599 3.77 34.01 -45.93
N LYS A 600 3.61 35.16 -46.58
CA LYS A 600 4.59 35.69 -47.54
C LYS A 600 5.78 36.39 -46.88
N ASP A 601 5.68 36.82 -45.62
CA ASP A 601 6.72 37.59 -44.94
C ASP A 601 6.97 37.11 -43.51
N ALA A 602 7.70 36.01 -43.30
CA ALA A 602 8.32 35.78 -41.97
C ALA A 602 9.44 34.74 -41.98
N LYS A 603 10.67 35.21 -41.72
CA LYS A 603 11.54 34.53 -40.76
C LYS A 603 10.75 34.45 -39.44
N ARG A 604 10.08 33.31 -39.18
CA ARG A 604 9.25 33.11 -37.98
C ARG A 604 10.06 33.48 -36.72
N PRO A 605 9.50 34.26 -35.77
CA PRO A 605 9.99 34.25 -34.41
C PRO A 605 9.93 32.81 -33.90
N ARG A 606 11.02 32.33 -33.28
CA ARG A 606 11.07 30.99 -32.68
C ARG A 606 10.15 30.94 -31.46
N LEU A 607 8.84 30.82 -31.66
CA LEU A 607 7.94 30.31 -30.63
C LEU A 607 8.31 28.85 -30.37
N SER A 608 8.27 28.41 -29.11
CA SER A 608 8.46 26.99 -28.79
C SER A 608 7.44 26.16 -29.57
N LYS A 609 7.89 25.03 -30.14
CA LYS A 609 7.06 24.16 -31.00
C LYS A 609 5.79 23.63 -30.29
N GLU A 610 5.74 23.72 -28.97
CA GLU A 610 4.64 23.28 -28.09
C GLU A 610 3.43 24.24 -28.09
N LYS A 611 3.63 25.57 -28.17
CA LYS A 611 2.52 26.55 -28.09
C LYS A 611 1.68 26.69 -29.39
N ILE A 612 2.01 25.93 -30.43
CA ILE A 612 1.35 25.98 -31.76
C ILE A 612 0.48 24.73 -31.98
N ARG A 613 0.52 23.75 -31.08
CA ARG A 613 -0.31 22.54 -31.21
C ARG A 613 -1.73 22.80 -30.67
N PRO A 614 -2.78 22.43 -31.41
CA PRO A 614 -4.14 22.40 -30.85
C PRO A 614 -4.20 21.38 -29.72
N ARG A 615 -5.14 21.55 -28.77
CA ARG A 615 -5.42 20.52 -27.76
C ARG A 615 -5.96 19.28 -28.45
N GLU A 616 -5.71 18.09 -27.89
CA GLU A 616 -6.22 16.82 -28.43
C GLU A 616 -7.75 16.80 -28.53
N SER A 617 -8.41 17.61 -27.68
CA SER A 617 -9.85 17.81 -27.64
C SER A 617 -10.45 18.60 -28.82
N TYR A 618 -9.63 19.34 -29.59
CA TYR A 618 -10.14 20.16 -30.68
C TYR A 618 -10.57 19.35 -31.90
N PRO A 619 -11.67 19.75 -32.57
CA PRO A 619 -12.12 19.07 -33.77
C PRO A 619 -11.03 19.14 -34.84
N GLY A 620 -10.51 17.98 -35.23
CA GLY A 620 -9.50 17.85 -36.28
C GLY A 620 -10.01 18.26 -37.66
N ALA A 621 -9.11 18.30 -38.64
CA ALA A 621 -9.49 18.53 -40.03
C ALA A 621 -10.16 17.28 -40.63
N ILE A 622 -11.20 17.46 -41.44
CA ILE A 622 -11.86 16.39 -42.18
C ILE A 622 -11.08 16.17 -43.48
N ILE A 623 -10.57 14.96 -43.68
CA ILE A 623 -9.82 14.57 -44.88
C ILE A 623 -10.64 13.57 -45.67
N ARG A 624 -10.96 13.93 -46.92
CA ARG A 624 -11.63 13.07 -47.89
C ARG A 624 -10.63 12.58 -48.92
N LEU A 625 -10.56 11.27 -49.09
CA LEU A 625 -9.62 10.61 -49.99
C LEU A 625 -10.37 9.87 -51.10
N GLY A 626 -9.88 10.04 -52.32
CA GLY A 626 -10.31 9.29 -53.48
C GLY A 626 -11.77 9.50 -53.88
N GLY A 627 -12.39 8.45 -54.42
CA GLY A 627 -13.78 8.44 -54.89
C GLY A 627 -13.92 8.35 -56.40
N LEU A 628 -15.12 8.66 -56.89
CA LEU A 628 -15.49 8.57 -58.30
C LEU A 628 -15.81 9.97 -58.84
N ARG A 629 -15.25 10.31 -60.01
CA ARG A 629 -15.64 11.51 -60.77
C ARG A 629 -15.86 11.11 -62.22
N GLU A 630 -17.04 11.42 -62.77
CA GLU A 630 -17.38 11.10 -64.17
C GLU A 630 -17.10 9.62 -64.51
N ASN A 631 -17.41 8.71 -63.56
CA ASN A 631 -17.17 7.26 -63.62
C ASN A 631 -15.70 6.80 -63.64
N ILE A 632 -14.75 7.68 -63.33
CA ILE A 632 -13.32 7.34 -63.22
C ILE A 632 -12.88 7.45 -61.75
N CYS A 633 -12.04 6.52 -61.29
CA CYS A 633 -11.46 6.58 -59.97
C CYS A 633 -10.48 7.75 -59.86
N VAL A 634 -10.55 8.52 -58.77
CA VAL A 634 -9.64 9.66 -58.54
C VAL A 634 -8.75 9.43 -57.33
N ALA A 635 -7.54 10.00 -57.35
CA ALA A 635 -6.61 10.01 -56.22
C ALA A 635 -6.68 11.31 -55.38
N ARG A 636 -7.74 12.10 -55.59
CA ARG A 636 -7.85 13.46 -55.04
C ARG A 636 -8.01 13.45 -53.52
N THR A 637 -7.21 14.27 -52.85
CA THR A 637 -7.35 14.60 -51.43
C THR A 637 -8.07 15.94 -51.29
N ARG A 638 -9.09 16.02 -50.42
CA ARG A 638 -9.72 17.28 -50.01
C ARG A 638 -9.65 17.39 -48.49
N ILE A 639 -9.18 18.53 -48.02
CA ILE A 639 -9.09 18.84 -46.59
C ILE A 639 -10.09 19.95 -46.30
N ARG A 640 -11.01 19.71 -45.37
CA ARG A 640 -11.95 20.71 -44.85
C ARG A 640 -11.62 20.94 -43.38
N TYR A 641 -11.37 22.18 -43.02
CA TYR A 641 -11.17 22.59 -41.63
C TYR A 641 -12.52 23.00 -41.02
N PRO A 642 -12.75 22.77 -39.72
CA PRO A 642 -13.93 23.28 -39.03
C PRO A 642 -14.09 24.80 -39.17
N VAL A 643 -15.34 25.27 -39.17
CA VAL A 643 -15.66 26.70 -39.25
C VAL A 643 -15.04 27.45 -38.06
N GLY A 644 -14.28 28.51 -38.33
CA GLY A 644 -13.59 29.31 -37.30
C GLY A 644 -12.07 29.09 -37.20
N TRP A 645 -11.50 28.17 -37.98
CA TRP A 645 -10.04 28.02 -38.08
C TRP A 645 -9.41 29.15 -38.90
N HIS A 646 -8.45 29.86 -38.30
CA HIS A 646 -7.66 30.92 -38.96
C HIS A 646 -6.80 30.39 -40.11
N GLU A 647 -6.55 31.22 -41.13
CA GLU A 647 -5.79 30.81 -42.32
C GLU A 647 -4.37 30.30 -42.01
N GLY A 648 -3.71 30.85 -40.98
CA GLY A 648 -2.38 30.41 -40.55
C GLY A 648 -2.31 29.00 -39.93
N LEU A 649 -3.46 28.37 -39.64
CA LEU A 649 -3.58 26.99 -39.17
C LEU A 649 -3.93 26.00 -40.30
N LYS A 650 -4.24 26.50 -41.50
CA LYS A 650 -4.50 25.69 -42.70
C LYS A 650 -3.17 25.21 -43.30
N GLY A 651 -2.53 24.21 -42.69
CA GLY A 651 -1.17 23.80 -43.03
C GLY A 651 -0.96 22.32 -43.34
N LEU A 652 -2.00 21.49 -43.31
CA LEU A 652 -1.86 20.06 -43.55
C LEU A 652 -1.40 19.81 -44.99
N LYS A 653 -0.19 19.26 -45.12
CA LYS A 653 0.35 18.83 -46.40
C LYS A 653 -0.04 17.38 -46.57
N VAL A 654 -1.18 17.10 -47.18
CA VAL A 654 -1.55 15.73 -47.56
C VAL A 654 -1.62 15.68 -49.08
N GLY A 655 -0.67 14.98 -49.68
CA GLY A 655 -0.60 14.79 -51.14
C GLY A 655 -1.72 13.90 -51.67
N GLN A 656 -1.64 13.62 -52.97
CA GLN A 656 -2.55 12.69 -53.64
C GLN A 656 -2.00 11.26 -53.53
N MET A 657 -2.91 10.28 -53.39
CA MET A 657 -2.55 8.86 -53.38
C MET A 657 -1.85 8.48 -54.69
N THR A 658 -0.97 7.49 -54.65
CA THR A 658 -0.30 6.99 -55.86
C THR A 658 -1.25 6.19 -56.74
N VAL A 659 -2.17 5.43 -56.13
CA VAL A 659 -3.22 4.71 -56.86
C VAL A 659 -4.58 5.38 -56.60
N PRO A 660 -5.36 5.72 -57.65
CA PRO A 660 -6.72 6.21 -57.49
C PRO A 660 -7.65 5.08 -57.00
N ARG A 661 -8.48 5.37 -55.99
CA ARG A 661 -9.30 4.35 -55.32
C ARG A 661 -10.69 4.89 -55.03
N ARG A 662 -11.73 4.08 -55.28
CA ARG A 662 -13.08 4.25 -54.71
C ARG A 662 -13.38 3.15 -53.70
N SER A 663 -14.39 3.31 -52.86
CA SER A 663 -14.84 2.26 -51.93
C SER A 663 -13.71 1.69 -51.03
N LEU A 664 -12.72 2.52 -50.71
CA LEU A 664 -11.60 2.18 -49.83
C LEU A 664 -11.98 2.34 -48.35
N GLY A 665 -11.27 1.61 -47.49
CA GLY A 665 -11.24 1.87 -46.06
C GLY A 665 -10.19 2.92 -45.74
N VAL A 666 -10.45 3.77 -44.75
CA VAL A 666 -9.49 4.80 -44.31
C VAL A 666 -9.36 4.76 -42.80
N CYS A 667 -8.13 4.84 -42.31
CA CYS A 667 -7.80 4.85 -40.89
C CYS A 667 -6.71 5.89 -40.59
N CYS A 668 -6.67 6.43 -39.38
CA CYS A 668 -5.61 7.33 -38.93
C CYS A 668 -4.99 6.77 -37.64
N ILE A 669 -3.66 6.65 -37.61
CA ILE A 669 -2.88 6.25 -36.44
C ILE A 669 -1.69 7.21 -36.34
N ASP A 670 -1.51 7.90 -35.21
CA ASP A 670 -0.34 8.74 -34.91
C ASP A 670 0.08 9.71 -36.04
N ASP A 671 -0.85 10.53 -36.54
CA ASP A 671 -0.67 11.45 -37.67
C ASP A 671 -0.36 10.78 -39.04
N ILE A 672 -0.54 9.46 -39.15
CA ILE A 672 -0.38 8.70 -40.39
C ILE A 672 -1.75 8.25 -40.88
N ILE A 673 -2.08 8.64 -42.10
CA ILE A 673 -3.33 8.27 -42.76
C ILE A 673 -3.09 7.05 -43.63
N TYR A 674 -3.91 6.01 -43.45
CA TYR A 674 -3.85 4.76 -44.20
C TYR A 674 -5.05 4.66 -45.15
N ALA A 675 -4.77 4.42 -46.42
CA ALA A 675 -5.74 4.11 -47.46
C ALA A 675 -5.69 2.61 -47.75
N ILE A 676 -6.80 1.91 -47.51
CA ILE A 676 -6.83 0.45 -47.45
C ILE A 676 -7.78 -0.15 -48.48
N GLY A 677 -7.22 -0.98 -49.35
CA GLY A 677 -7.95 -1.68 -50.39
C GLY A 677 -8.66 -0.72 -51.34
N GLY A 678 -9.95 -0.97 -51.55
CA GLY A 678 -10.79 -0.25 -52.48
C GLY A 678 -10.79 -0.85 -53.88
N ILE A 679 -11.34 -0.09 -54.81
CA ILE A 679 -11.50 -0.47 -56.21
C ILE A 679 -10.82 0.61 -57.06
N CYS A 680 -9.95 0.21 -57.98
CA CYS A 680 -9.45 1.07 -59.04
C CYS A 680 -10.03 0.55 -60.35
N ASP A 681 -10.89 1.36 -60.97
CA ASP A 681 -11.64 1.01 -62.17
C ASP A 681 -12.45 -0.29 -61.98
N ASN A 682 -11.96 -1.42 -62.50
CA ASN A 682 -12.57 -2.75 -62.36
C ASN A 682 -11.84 -3.68 -61.37
N ASP A 683 -10.66 -3.30 -60.88
CA ASP A 683 -9.82 -4.16 -60.06
C ASP A 683 -10.05 -3.90 -58.56
N HIS A 684 -10.28 -4.98 -57.81
CA HIS A 684 -10.34 -4.95 -56.35
C HIS A 684 -8.91 -5.03 -55.79
N LEU A 685 -8.56 -4.09 -54.93
CA LEU A 685 -7.19 -3.92 -54.46
C LEU A 685 -7.00 -4.56 -53.08
N ASN A 686 -5.84 -5.16 -52.87
CA ASN A 686 -5.33 -5.56 -51.55
C ASN A 686 -4.22 -4.63 -51.04
N SER A 687 -3.71 -3.74 -51.90
CA SER A 687 -2.64 -2.80 -51.58
C SER A 687 -3.05 -1.76 -50.55
N ILE A 688 -2.07 -1.25 -49.81
CA ILE A 688 -2.22 -0.16 -48.85
C ILE A 688 -1.23 0.95 -49.13
N GLU A 689 -1.67 2.18 -48.88
CA GLU A 689 -0.82 3.34 -48.88
C GLU A 689 -0.94 4.09 -47.55
N ALA A 690 0.17 4.65 -47.08
CA ALA A 690 0.25 5.42 -45.86
C ALA A 690 0.85 6.81 -46.13
N CYS A 691 0.24 7.86 -45.59
CA CYS A 691 0.73 9.24 -45.71
C CYS A 691 0.92 9.86 -44.34
N SER A 692 2.17 10.23 -44.03
CA SER A 692 2.49 11.12 -42.91
C SER A 692 1.94 12.51 -43.21
N VAL A 693 1.15 13.06 -42.30
CA VAL A 693 0.61 14.43 -42.40
C VAL A 693 1.72 15.51 -42.38
N LYS A 694 2.92 15.15 -41.89
CA LYS A 694 4.08 16.04 -41.82
C LYS A 694 4.80 16.16 -43.18
N ASP A 695 4.92 15.03 -43.87
CA ASP A 695 5.70 14.91 -45.11
C ASP A 695 4.83 15.03 -46.37
N GLY A 696 3.55 14.69 -46.23
CA GLY A 696 2.53 14.77 -47.28
C GLY A 696 2.71 13.85 -48.46
N ARG A 697 3.58 12.84 -48.34
CA ARG A 697 3.83 11.84 -49.37
C ARG A 697 3.22 10.51 -48.99
N TRP A 698 2.54 9.89 -49.96
CA TRP A 698 2.01 8.54 -49.85
C TRP A 698 3.10 7.52 -50.15
N ASN A 699 3.22 6.52 -49.28
CA ASN A 699 4.14 5.39 -49.43
C ASN A 699 3.34 4.09 -49.42
N ALA A 700 3.70 3.15 -50.29
CA ALA A 700 3.11 1.81 -50.27
C ALA A 700 3.52 1.05 -48.99
N LYS A 701 2.60 0.23 -48.49
CA LYS A 701 2.79 -0.69 -47.35
C LYS A 701 2.50 -2.12 -47.76
N SER A 702 2.79 -3.07 -46.87
CA SER A 702 2.51 -4.49 -47.12
C SER A 702 1.03 -4.71 -47.48
N PRO A 703 0.75 -5.41 -48.59
CA PRO A 703 -0.61 -5.65 -49.02
C PRO A 703 -1.32 -6.68 -48.14
N MET A 704 -2.65 -6.60 -48.08
CA MET A 704 -3.50 -7.61 -47.44
C MET A 704 -3.44 -8.95 -48.19
N ASN A 705 -3.79 -10.04 -47.52
CA ASN A 705 -3.86 -11.36 -48.14
C ASN A 705 -5.00 -11.47 -49.15
N HIS A 706 -6.11 -10.75 -48.91
CA HIS A 706 -7.27 -10.69 -49.79
C HIS A 706 -7.47 -9.28 -50.34
N CYS A 707 -7.94 -9.18 -51.59
CA CYS A 707 -8.43 -7.92 -52.13
C CYS A 707 -9.79 -7.56 -51.53
N ARG A 708 -10.00 -6.28 -51.20
CA ARG A 708 -11.19 -5.84 -50.46
C ARG A 708 -11.69 -4.50 -51.00
N GLY A 709 -12.78 -4.52 -51.76
CA GLY A 709 -13.62 -3.36 -52.06
C GLY A 709 -14.74 -3.21 -51.03
N ASN A 710 -15.17 -1.98 -50.73
CA ASN A 710 -16.17 -1.70 -49.70
C ASN A 710 -15.80 -2.33 -48.33
N VAL A 711 -14.51 -2.26 -47.98
CA VAL A 711 -13.95 -2.82 -46.75
C VAL A 711 -14.31 -1.95 -45.55
N ALA A 712 -14.67 -2.58 -44.43
CA ALA A 712 -14.83 -1.86 -43.17
C ALA A 712 -13.48 -1.85 -42.43
N VAL A 713 -13.10 -0.72 -41.85
CA VAL A 713 -11.80 -0.56 -41.19
C VAL A 713 -11.98 0.10 -39.83
N ALA A 714 -11.23 -0.38 -38.83
CA ALA A 714 -11.18 0.24 -37.50
C ALA A 714 -9.75 0.22 -36.93
N GLU A 715 -9.41 1.23 -36.13
CA GLU A 715 -8.19 1.30 -35.35
C GLU A 715 -8.39 0.55 -34.03
N LEU A 716 -7.48 -0.36 -33.67
CA LEU A 716 -7.50 -1.07 -32.42
C LEU A 716 -6.10 -1.08 -31.80
N ARG A 717 -5.89 -0.23 -30.78
CA ARG A 717 -4.67 -0.20 -29.95
C ARG A 717 -3.40 -0.02 -30.80
N GLY A 718 -3.43 0.90 -31.77
CA GLY A 718 -2.34 1.18 -32.69
C GLY A 718 -2.20 0.19 -33.84
N SER A 719 -3.10 -0.78 -33.97
CA SER A 719 -3.21 -1.69 -35.12
C SER A 719 -4.43 -1.38 -35.98
N ILE A 720 -4.44 -1.79 -37.24
CA ILE A 720 -5.59 -1.59 -38.14
C ILE A 720 -6.27 -2.92 -38.40
N ILE A 721 -7.59 -2.99 -38.29
CA ILE A 721 -8.35 -4.18 -38.66
C ILE A 721 -9.11 -3.91 -39.96
N ALA A 722 -8.87 -4.74 -40.98
CA ALA A 722 -9.64 -4.80 -42.21
C ALA A 722 -10.67 -5.92 -42.11
N ILE A 723 -11.96 -5.57 -42.28
CA ILE A 723 -13.09 -6.41 -41.90
C ILE A 723 -14.00 -6.59 -43.12
N GLY A 724 -14.16 -7.84 -43.56
CA GLY A 724 -15.04 -8.18 -44.69
C GLY A 724 -14.65 -7.45 -45.97
N GLY A 725 -15.64 -6.94 -46.69
CA GLY A 725 -15.49 -6.35 -48.02
C GLY A 725 -15.84 -7.35 -49.12
N SER A 726 -15.52 -7.01 -50.37
CA SER A 726 -15.72 -7.88 -51.52
C SER A 726 -14.43 -8.04 -52.32
N ASP A 727 -14.19 -9.26 -52.80
CA ASP A 727 -13.09 -9.60 -53.72
C ASP A 727 -13.48 -9.43 -55.20
N GLY A 728 -14.68 -8.85 -55.46
CA GLY A 728 -15.27 -8.70 -56.79
C GLY A 728 -16.20 -9.85 -57.20
N VAL A 729 -16.17 -10.98 -56.47
CA VAL A 729 -17.04 -12.13 -56.73
C VAL A 729 -17.99 -12.38 -55.56
N ARG A 730 -17.49 -12.34 -54.33
CA ARG A 730 -18.25 -12.63 -53.10
C ARG A 730 -18.04 -11.56 -52.03
N SER A 731 -18.97 -11.50 -51.09
CA SER A 731 -18.72 -10.84 -49.80
C SER A 731 -17.80 -11.70 -48.95
N LEU A 732 -16.84 -11.09 -48.28
CA LEU A 732 -15.87 -11.74 -47.41
C LEU A 732 -16.35 -11.73 -45.96
N ASP A 733 -16.09 -12.82 -45.26
CA ASP A 733 -16.15 -12.96 -43.80
C ASP A 733 -14.76 -12.81 -43.16
N THR A 734 -13.68 -12.98 -43.93
CA THR A 734 -12.32 -12.89 -43.44
C THR A 734 -12.00 -11.50 -42.87
N CYS A 735 -11.23 -11.49 -41.80
CA CYS A 735 -10.74 -10.28 -41.16
C CYS A 735 -9.23 -10.38 -40.97
N GLU A 736 -8.53 -9.27 -41.18
CA GLU A 736 -7.07 -9.21 -41.07
C GLU A 736 -6.68 -8.03 -40.18
N LEU A 737 -5.65 -8.22 -39.37
CA LEU A 737 -5.08 -7.21 -38.48
C LEU A 737 -3.68 -6.84 -38.96
N TYR A 738 -3.45 -5.55 -39.14
CA TYR A 738 -2.19 -4.98 -39.58
C TYR A 738 -1.49 -4.29 -38.43
N ASP A 739 -0.23 -4.65 -38.27
CA ASP A 739 0.70 -4.05 -37.34
C ASP A 739 1.55 -3.02 -38.09
N PRO A 740 1.34 -1.70 -37.89
CA PRO A 740 2.11 -0.68 -38.60
C PRO A 740 3.59 -0.64 -38.24
N THR A 741 3.97 -1.19 -37.08
CA THR A 741 5.35 -1.20 -36.59
C THR A 741 6.20 -2.25 -37.31
N GLU A 742 5.60 -3.43 -37.53
CA GLU A 742 6.22 -4.55 -38.21
C GLU A 742 5.91 -4.58 -39.72
N ASP A 743 4.94 -3.78 -40.19
CA ASP A 743 4.44 -3.75 -41.57
C ASP A 743 3.98 -5.13 -42.05
N VAL A 744 3.20 -5.83 -41.23
CA VAL A 744 2.69 -7.19 -41.51
C VAL A 744 1.20 -7.35 -41.22
N TRP A 745 0.54 -8.16 -42.05
CA TRP A 745 -0.86 -8.58 -41.88
C TRP A 745 -0.95 -9.95 -41.21
N ARG A 746 -1.89 -10.10 -40.28
CA ARG A 746 -2.21 -11.37 -39.61
C ARG A 746 -3.70 -11.65 -39.73
N ASN A 747 -4.08 -12.89 -40.00
CA ASN A 747 -5.49 -13.28 -39.99
C ASN A 747 -6.02 -13.29 -38.56
N ILE A 748 -7.21 -12.74 -38.36
CA ILE A 748 -7.97 -12.85 -37.11
C ILE A 748 -9.27 -13.63 -37.37
N ALA A 749 -10.08 -13.85 -36.32
CA ALA A 749 -11.32 -14.60 -36.47
C ALA A 749 -12.24 -14.02 -37.57
N PRO A 750 -12.87 -14.87 -38.39
CA PRO A 750 -13.81 -14.43 -39.41
C PRO A 750 -15.13 -13.97 -38.78
N LEU A 751 -15.84 -13.08 -39.47
CA LEU A 751 -17.20 -12.66 -39.14
C LEU A 751 -18.17 -13.84 -39.20
N ASN A 752 -19.23 -13.78 -38.40
CA ASN A 752 -20.30 -14.78 -38.45
C ASN A 752 -21.11 -14.67 -39.76
N THR A 753 -21.24 -13.47 -40.31
CA THR A 753 -21.91 -13.22 -41.60
C THR A 753 -20.99 -12.47 -42.58
N PRO A 754 -20.68 -13.04 -43.75
CA PRO A 754 -19.91 -12.36 -44.79
C PRO A 754 -20.60 -11.07 -45.23
N ARG A 755 -19.86 -9.96 -45.29
CA ARG A 755 -20.44 -8.64 -45.57
C ARG A 755 -19.46 -7.71 -46.28
N HIS A 756 -19.99 -6.87 -47.16
CA HIS A 756 -19.29 -5.70 -47.70
C HIS A 756 -20.11 -4.43 -47.42
N GLY A 757 -19.48 -3.26 -47.49
CA GLY A 757 -20.16 -1.98 -47.25
C GLY A 757 -20.67 -1.83 -45.82
N ALA A 758 -20.04 -2.51 -44.87
CA ALA A 758 -20.35 -2.38 -43.44
C ALA A 758 -19.62 -1.16 -42.85
N GLY A 759 -20.16 -0.59 -41.78
CA GLY A 759 -19.48 0.41 -40.98
C GLY A 759 -18.77 -0.25 -39.80
N ALA A 760 -17.54 0.16 -39.48
CA ALA A 760 -16.81 -0.34 -38.32
C ALA A 760 -16.27 0.80 -37.45
N VAL A 761 -16.25 0.61 -36.14
CA VAL A 761 -15.66 1.57 -35.18
C VAL A 761 -15.14 0.86 -33.94
N ALA A 762 -14.10 1.43 -33.33
CA ALA A 762 -13.54 0.91 -32.08
C ALA A 762 -14.01 1.70 -30.86
N VAL A 763 -14.44 0.98 -29.83
CA VAL A 763 -14.89 1.52 -28.54
C VAL A 763 -14.32 0.65 -27.42
N ASP A 764 -13.63 1.27 -26.46
CA ASP A 764 -13.04 0.65 -25.26
C ASP A 764 -12.16 -0.57 -25.54
N GLY A 765 -11.40 -0.55 -26.64
CA GLY A 765 -10.53 -1.66 -27.02
C GLY A 765 -11.28 -2.88 -27.59
N PHE A 766 -12.52 -2.69 -28.05
CA PHE A 766 -13.29 -3.63 -28.86
C PHE A 766 -13.63 -3.00 -30.21
N VAL A 767 -13.89 -3.80 -31.24
CA VAL A 767 -14.34 -3.32 -32.54
C VAL A 767 -15.76 -3.77 -32.81
N TYR A 768 -16.61 -2.85 -33.27
CA TYR A 768 -18.01 -3.09 -33.58
C TYR A 768 -18.24 -2.90 -35.07
N VAL A 769 -19.01 -3.80 -35.68
CA VAL A 769 -19.31 -3.80 -37.11
C VAL A 769 -20.81 -3.81 -37.31
N PHE A 770 -21.29 -2.87 -38.12
CA PHE A 770 -22.71 -2.58 -38.29
C PHE A 770 -23.13 -2.76 -39.75
N GLY A 771 -24.20 -3.53 -39.95
CA GLY A 771 -24.87 -3.66 -41.24
C GLY A 771 -23.98 -4.20 -42.35
N GLY A 772 -24.16 -3.67 -43.56
CA GLY A 772 -23.51 -4.14 -44.79
C GLY A 772 -24.45 -4.97 -45.66
N CYS A 773 -23.87 -5.64 -46.66
CA CYS A 773 -24.58 -6.47 -47.62
C CYS A 773 -23.83 -7.80 -47.88
N ASN A 774 -24.56 -8.90 -48.01
CA ASN A 774 -24.02 -10.23 -48.27
C ASN A 774 -24.33 -10.74 -49.70
N ASN A 775 -24.51 -9.82 -50.65
CA ASN A 775 -25.00 -10.05 -52.03
C ASN A 775 -26.45 -10.57 -52.15
N ARG A 776 -27.11 -10.96 -51.05
CA ARG A 776 -28.51 -11.40 -51.03
C ARG A 776 -29.44 -10.36 -50.40
N GLU A 777 -28.99 -9.76 -49.31
CA GLU A 777 -29.76 -8.77 -48.57
C GLU A 777 -28.88 -7.75 -47.84
N PHE A 778 -29.51 -6.64 -47.45
CA PHE A 778 -28.93 -5.69 -46.51
C PHE A 778 -29.05 -6.24 -45.10
N LEU A 779 -28.00 -6.08 -44.30
CA LEU A 779 -27.90 -6.63 -42.96
C LEU A 779 -28.27 -5.57 -41.92
N GLY A 780 -29.01 -5.99 -40.89
CA GLY A 780 -29.18 -5.24 -39.64
C GLY A 780 -28.27 -5.76 -38.52
N SER A 781 -27.64 -6.91 -38.72
CA SER A 781 -26.82 -7.59 -37.71
C SER A 781 -25.60 -6.76 -37.31
N VAL A 782 -25.30 -6.79 -36.01
CA VAL A 782 -24.14 -6.13 -35.39
C VAL A 782 -23.23 -7.20 -34.82
N GLU A 783 -21.93 -7.06 -35.01
CA GLU A 783 -20.93 -7.97 -34.46
C GLU A 783 -19.84 -7.19 -33.72
N LYS A 784 -19.43 -7.70 -32.55
CA LYS A 784 -18.34 -7.15 -31.71
C LYS A 784 -17.16 -8.10 -31.65
N TYR A 785 -15.99 -7.61 -32.04
CA TYR A 785 -14.73 -8.32 -31.89
C TYR A 785 -14.16 -8.15 -30.49
N VAL A 786 -13.83 -9.28 -29.86
CA VAL A 786 -13.18 -9.36 -28.55
C VAL A 786 -11.74 -9.86 -28.74
N PRO A 787 -10.73 -8.97 -28.68
CA PRO A 787 -9.35 -9.34 -29.02
C PRO A 787 -8.73 -10.42 -28.12
N ILE A 788 -9.07 -10.42 -26.83
CA ILE A 788 -8.50 -11.37 -25.84
C ILE A 788 -8.86 -12.83 -26.18
N ASN A 789 -10.01 -13.05 -26.81
CA ASN A 789 -10.50 -14.37 -27.19
C ASN A 789 -10.39 -14.63 -28.70
N ASN A 790 -9.99 -13.63 -29.48
CA ASN A 790 -10.03 -13.65 -30.95
C ASN A 790 -11.39 -14.17 -31.47
N GLN A 791 -12.48 -13.50 -31.10
CA GLN A 791 -13.84 -13.93 -31.44
C GLN A 791 -14.77 -12.76 -31.75
N TRP A 792 -15.74 -13.00 -32.64
CA TRP A 792 -16.84 -12.09 -32.95
C TRP A 792 -18.12 -12.53 -32.25
N ILE A 793 -18.73 -11.62 -31.49
CA ILE A 793 -19.97 -11.84 -30.74
C ILE A 793 -21.10 -11.07 -31.42
N ILE A 794 -22.23 -11.74 -31.66
CA ILE A 794 -23.44 -11.12 -32.22
C ILE A 794 -24.12 -10.27 -31.15
N LEU A 795 -24.53 -9.06 -31.53
CA LEU A 795 -25.19 -8.08 -30.68
C LEU A 795 -26.58 -7.72 -31.19
N SER A 796 -27.31 -6.89 -30.46
CA SER A 796 -28.65 -6.46 -30.84
C SER A 796 -28.64 -5.77 -32.21
N PRO A 797 -29.52 -6.19 -33.15
CA PRO A 797 -29.48 -5.71 -34.53
C PRO A 797 -30.07 -4.30 -34.65
N MET A 798 -29.60 -3.57 -35.66
CA MET A 798 -30.22 -2.32 -36.12
C MET A 798 -31.67 -2.56 -36.51
N LYS A 799 -32.53 -1.57 -36.26
CA LYS A 799 -33.95 -1.63 -36.63
C LYS A 799 -34.14 -1.60 -38.14
N TYR A 800 -33.30 -0.85 -38.86
CA TYR A 800 -33.35 -0.75 -40.32
C TYR A 800 -32.07 -1.32 -40.96
N PRO A 801 -32.14 -2.51 -41.58
CA PRO A 801 -31.03 -3.09 -42.33
C PRO A 801 -30.55 -2.18 -43.46
N ARG A 802 -29.23 -1.97 -43.55
CA ARG A 802 -28.60 -1.02 -44.46
C ARG A 802 -27.16 -1.43 -44.82
N GLY A 803 -26.78 -1.20 -46.07
CA GLY A 803 -25.41 -1.28 -46.57
C GLY A 803 -24.85 0.11 -46.87
N GLU A 804 -23.53 0.19 -47.08
CA GLU A 804 -22.78 1.45 -47.22
C GLU A 804 -23.07 2.44 -46.09
N VAL A 805 -23.18 1.92 -44.87
CA VAL A 805 -23.53 2.70 -43.68
C VAL A 805 -22.33 3.51 -43.18
N GLY A 806 -22.55 4.79 -42.90
CA GLY A 806 -21.60 5.62 -42.17
C GLY A 806 -21.75 5.38 -40.68
N VAL A 807 -20.66 5.05 -39.98
CA VAL A 807 -20.66 4.92 -38.53
C VAL A 807 -19.67 5.87 -37.90
N ALA A 808 -20.08 6.51 -36.81
CA ALA A 808 -19.22 7.36 -36.00
C ALA A 808 -19.49 7.08 -34.52
N LYS A 809 -18.43 7.10 -33.72
CA LYS A 809 -18.51 7.02 -32.26
C LYS A 809 -18.56 8.43 -31.70
N ILE A 810 -19.46 8.67 -30.75
CA ILE A 810 -19.38 9.84 -29.89
C ILE A 810 -19.60 9.41 -28.44
N GLY A 811 -18.57 9.58 -27.60
CA GLY A 811 -18.55 9.02 -26.24
C GLY A 811 -18.68 7.50 -26.26
N ARG A 812 -19.66 6.96 -25.51
CA ARG A 812 -20.02 5.53 -25.48
C ARG A 812 -21.18 5.17 -26.42
N ASN A 813 -21.65 6.12 -27.23
CA ASN A 813 -22.71 5.88 -28.22
C ASN A 813 -22.12 5.77 -29.63
N ILE A 814 -22.69 4.89 -30.45
CA ILE A 814 -22.32 4.68 -31.85
C ILE A 814 -23.51 5.09 -32.73
N TYR A 815 -23.26 5.94 -33.71
CA TYR A 815 -24.27 6.51 -34.59
C TYR A 815 -24.17 5.86 -35.97
N ALA A 816 -25.23 5.20 -36.39
CA ALA A 816 -25.39 4.67 -37.75
C ALA A 816 -26.20 5.67 -38.59
N ILE A 817 -25.56 6.24 -39.60
CA ILE A 817 -26.06 7.37 -40.38
C ILE A 817 -26.11 7.00 -41.87
N GLY A 818 -27.24 7.30 -42.51
CA GLY A 818 -27.45 7.10 -43.95
C GLY A 818 -27.38 5.63 -44.39
N GLY A 819 -26.84 5.40 -45.59
CA GLY A 819 -26.73 4.09 -46.22
C GLY A 819 -27.89 3.72 -47.15
N ILE A 820 -27.73 2.59 -47.83
CA ILE A 820 -28.68 2.04 -48.80
C ILE A 820 -29.44 0.89 -48.14
N GLY A 821 -30.76 0.95 -48.16
CA GLY A 821 -31.63 -0.11 -47.65
C GLY A 821 -32.92 -0.24 -48.45
N LYS A 822 -33.74 -1.26 -48.15
CA LYS A 822 -35.01 -1.53 -48.86
C LYS A 822 -36.14 -0.53 -48.53
N SER A 823 -36.01 0.25 -47.45
CA SER A 823 -37.07 1.13 -46.95
C SER A 823 -36.66 2.60 -47.04
N LYS A 824 -37.63 3.52 -47.24
CA LYS A 824 -37.41 4.97 -47.12
C LYS A 824 -36.92 5.42 -45.73
N HIS A 825 -36.86 4.50 -44.76
CA HIS A 825 -36.40 4.75 -43.40
C HIS A 825 -34.87 4.64 -43.24
N SER A 826 -34.10 4.28 -44.29
CA SER A 826 -32.64 4.37 -44.26
C SER A 826 -32.11 5.80 -44.08
N GLU A 827 -32.97 6.81 -44.26
CA GLU A 827 -32.69 8.22 -43.94
C GLU A 827 -32.70 8.49 -42.43
N LYS A 828 -33.21 7.57 -41.60
CA LYS A 828 -33.23 7.73 -40.13
C LYS A 828 -31.90 7.33 -39.53
N MET A 829 -31.33 8.22 -38.71
CA MET A 829 -30.18 7.92 -37.87
C MET A 829 -30.58 6.96 -36.75
N GLU A 830 -29.72 5.99 -36.46
CA GLU A 830 -29.88 5.07 -35.32
C GLU A 830 -28.68 5.22 -34.38
N ILE A 831 -28.95 5.20 -33.08
CA ILE A 831 -27.96 5.40 -32.01
C ILE A 831 -27.90 4.11 -31.19
N TYR A 832 -26.73 3.49 -31.14
CA TYR A 832 -26.45 2.30 -30.38
C TYR A 832 -25.70 2.66 -29.09
N ASN A 833 -26.20 2.18 -27.96
CA ASN A 833 -25.55 2.32 -26.66
C ASN A 833 -24.75 1.04 -26.35
N VAL A 834 -23.44 1.19 -26.16
CA VAL A 834 -22.55 0.04 -25.91
C VAL A 834 -22.70 -0.58 -24.52
N ASP A 835 -23.30 0.14 -23.56
CA ASP A 835 -23.39 -0.30 -22.17
C ASP A 835 -24.52 -1.31 -21.94
N ASP A 836 -25.63 -1.14 -22.65
CA ASP A 836 -26.86 -1.93 -22.48
C ASP A 836 -27.27 -2.71 -23.75
N ASP A 837 -26.46 -2.67 -24.81
CA ASP A 837 -26.75 -3.30 -26.11
C ASP A 837 -28.13 -2.88 -26.66
N SER A 838 -28.44 -1.58 -26.60
CA SER A 838 -29.75 -1.05 -27.02
C SER A 838 -29.67 0.00 -28.14
N TRP A 839 -30.75 0.08 -28.92
CA TRP A 839 -30.89 1.01 -30.05
C TRP A 839 -31.95 2.08 -29.78
N LYS A 840 -31.65 3.31 -30.16
CA LYS A 840 -32.58 4.46 -30.18
C LYS A 840 -32.63 5.08 -31.57
N VAL A 841 -33.83 5.47 -32.02
CA VAL A 841 -33.99 6.13 -33.32
C VAL A 841 -33.82 7.63 -33.15
N GLY A 842 -32.90 8.21 -33.92
CA GLY A 842 -32.62 9.63 -33.97
C GLY A 842 -33.37 10.38 -35.09
N PRO A 843 -33.06 11.66 -35.30
CA PRO A 843 -33.60 12.50 -36.39
C PRO A 843 -33.33 11.91 -37.78
N SER A 844 -34.17 12.32 -38.75
CA SER A 844 -33.99 11.94 -40.16
C SER A 844 -33.04 12.91 -40.86
N VAL A 845 -32.09 12.36 -41.60
CA VAL A 845 -31.08 13.11 -42.33
C VAL A 845 -31.50 13.20 -43.80
N ARG A 846 -31.89 14.39 -44.27
CA ARG A 846 -32.25 14.63 -45.68
C ARG A 846 -30.98 14.71 -46.54
N ASN A 847 -31.03 14.18 -47.76
CA ASN A 847 -29.95 14.26 -48.77
C ASN A 847 -28.59 13.60 -48.42
N CYS A 848 -28.58 12.53 -47.62
CA CYS A 848 -27.34 11.77 -47.38
C CYS A 848 -26.94 11.01 -48.67
N LYS A 849 -26.04 11.56 -49.48
CA LYS A 849 -25.49 10.86 -50.65
C LYS A 849 -24.37 9.89 -50.20
N VAL A 850 -24.45 8.68 -50.72
CA VAL A 850 -23.70 7.50 -50.27
C VAL A 850 -22.23 7.52 -50.73
N GLY A 851 -21.37 6.83 -49.96
CA GLY A 851 -20.17 6.20 -50.50
C GLY A 851 -18.87 7.01 -50.36
N GLY A 852 -18.34 7.10 -49.15
CA GLY A 852 -16.97 7.52 -48.91
C GLY A 852 -16.59 7.24 -47.47
N GLY A 853 -15.51 6.48 -47.24
CA GLY A 853 -14.94 6.32 -45.91
C GLY A 853 -14.54 7.69 -45.38
N VAL A 854 -15.31 8.21 -44.42
CA VAL A 854 -14.97 9.45 -43.72
C VAL A 854 -14.20 9.05 -42.47
N VAL A 855 -12.95 9.50 -42.38
CA VAL A 855 -12.20 9.47 -41.13
C VAL A 855 -12.70 10.62 -40.28
N THR A 856 -13.50 10.32 -39.26
CA THR A 856 -13.66 11.25 -38.13
C THR A 856 -12.52 10.99 -37.15
N GLY A 857 -11.54 11.88 -37.11
CA GLY A 857 -10.66 12.01 -35.96
C GLY A 857 -11.48 12.37 -34.71
N TYR A 858 -11.00 11.93 -33.56
CA TYR A 858 -11.61 12.06 -32.22
C TYR A 858 -12.51 13.29 -32.05
N ILE A 859 -13.78 13.07 -31.70
CA ILE A 859 -14.73 14.11 -31.31
C ILE A 859 -14.98 13.95 -29.81
N TYR A 860 -14.63 14.97 -29.03
CA TYR A 860 -14.70 15.00 -27.58
C TYR A 860 -16.06 15.52 -27.03
N PRO A 861 -16.38 15.27 -25.75
CA PRO A 861 -17.74 15.17 -25.20
C PRO A 861 -18.61 16.42 -25.06
N GLU A 862 -18.12 17.66 -25.25
CA GLU A 862 -18.98 18.86 -25.11
C GLU A 862 -19.27 19.55 -26.44
N ASP A 863 -18.45 19.31 -27.48
CA ASP A 863 -18.92 19.49 -28.85
C ASP A 863 -20.10 18.55 -29.14
N MET A 864 -20.34 17.53 -28.31
CA MET A 864 -21.53 16.68 -28.37
C MET A 864 -22.83 17.47 -28.40
N GLU A 865 -23.13 18.44 -27.54
CA GLU A 865 -24.47 19.07 -27.56
C GLU A 865 -24.67 19.99 -28.78
N LYS A 866 -23.61 20.71 -29.20
CA LYS A 866 -23.66 21.59 -30.39
C LYS A 866 -23.55 20.80 -31.70
N LEU A 867 -22.81 19.71 -31.74
CA LEU A 867 -22.65 18.83 -32.91
C LEU A 867 -23.84 17.87 -33.02
N GLN A 868 -24.37 17.36 -31.90
CA GLN A 868 -25.64 16.64 -31.84
C GLN A 868 -26.78 17.58 -32.25
N SER A 869 -26.79 18.85 -31.79
CA SER A 869 -27.69 19.91 -32.28
C SER A 869 -27.54 20.14 -33.80
N LYS A 870 -26.31 20.29 -34.32
CA LYS A 870 -26.05 20.49 -35.77
C LYS A 870 -26.29 19.26 -36.64
N ILE A 871 -26.16 18.06 -36.08
CA ILE A 871 -26.53 16.76 -36.69
C ILE A 871 -28.05 16.58 -36.65
N LEU A 872 -28.70 17.02 -35.56
CA LEU A 872 -30.16 17.07 -35.38
C LEU A 872 -30.83 18.09 -36.31
N THR A 873 -30.17 19.21 -36.63
CA THR A 873 -30.66 20.25 -37.56
C THR A 873 -30.27 20.01 -39.02
N GLY A 874 -29.36 19.07 -39.30
CA GLY A 874 -28.93 18.71 -40.65
C GLY A 874 -27.90 19.65 -41.29
N GLU A 875 -27.39 20.66 -40.56
CA GLU A 875 -26.44 21.65 -41.09
C GLU A 875 -25.04 21.07 -41.36
N LEU A 876 -24.57 20.10 -40.56
CA LEU A 876 -23.25 19.48 -40.80
C LEU A 876 -23.27 18.50 -41.98
N ILE A 877 -24.43 17.95 -42.33
CA ILE A 877 -24.54 16.78 -43.23
C ILE A 877 -24.60 17.18 -44.71
N HIS A 878 -24.85 18.45 -45.00
CA HIS A 878 -24.65 18.99 -46.35
C HIS A 878 -23.16 18.95 -46.79
N ASP A 879 -22.24 18.79 -45.84
CA ASP A 879 -20.80 18.73 -46.08
C ASP A 879 -20.18 17.31 -46.01
N PHE A 880 -20.91 16.29 -45.54
CA PHE A 880 -20.48 14.88 -45.52
C PHE A 880 -20.62 14.21 -46.90
#